data_AF-A0A553R9J5-F1
#
_entry.id   AF-A0A553R9J5-F1
#
_cell.length_a   1.000
_cell.length_b   1.000
_cell.length_c   1.000
_cell.angle_alpha   90.00
_cell.angle_beta   90.00
_cell.angle_gamma   90.00
#
_symmetry.space_group_name_H-M   'P 1'
#
loop_
_entity.id
_entity.type
_entity.pdbx_description
1 polymer ?
#
loop_
_entity_poly.entity_id
_entity_poly.type
_entity_poly.pdbx_seq_one_letter_code
_entity_poly.pdbx_strand_id
1 'polypeptide(L)'
;IFFPLQWDAINEMDEYFSPIHTYQVCNVMSPSQNNWLRTNWIPRDGARRVYIEVKFTLRDCNSMPGVLGTCKETFNIYYYESDRDVGTNVWESQFSKIDTIAADESFTNVDLGVRRLKLNTEIRGLGPLGKRGFYLAFQDIGACIAIVSVRVYYKRCTGMARNLAIFTDVVTGADSSSLVEVRGQCVDHAEERDTPKMYCSAEGEWLVPIGRCICSAGFEEHRDNCIACEVGFYKPVAGDQLCAKCPLHSHSETRAALSCPCDANFYRSATDPPSSPCTRPPSAPVNIISSVNGTSVSLEWASPMNTGGRSDVIYDVICQKCDKDGVQCEDCRVGGNGVGNINGAVPETSGVNGGTGASNGVVVARSGSTAPVRFIPQQTGLTEAWVTVLNLAAHANYTFRIVALNGVTHLSNESPQSAMVNITTNQAAPSEVMAVRQENASQNSVTLFWHEPVQPNGVILEYDIKYYEKDNEQHSFGTLKSKNTSAKVSGLKPGTSYIFQIRARTSAGCGRFSQSVEIQTGKAPPHRNPNAIIWICMASLVGLLTFLAVVICRKRQEEYFQLSAFISPALFSTRCGYSKAFQDSDEEKMHYQNGHEARFYIDPHTYEDPCQASVEEGYRLPAPMGCPAALHTLMLDCWQKERNDRPRFCQIVTVLDKLIRTPENLKSADTLCRLNSPLMNRSVPDFTGCRSVDDWLDTIKMGRYKHHFAAGGYRTLGHVMSMKQHDIQRCGVTLMGHQKKIMTSVQLMRAQVLNQSVPSVHI
;
A
#
# COMPACT_ATOMS: atom_id res chain seq x y z
N ILE A 1 -94.73 45.32 11.55
CA ILE A 1 -95.10 44.59 10.31
C ILE A 1 -94.43 43.22 10.41
N PHE A 2 -95.19 42.13 10.40
CA PHE A 2 -94.60 40.79 10.43
C PHE A 2 -94.05 40.45 9.04
N PHE A 3 -92.78 40.08 8.96
CA PHE A 3 -92.23 39.44 7.77
C PHE A 3 -92.70 37.98 7.73
N PRO A 4 -93.04 37.43 6.56
CA PRO A 4 -93.49 36.04 6.44
C PRO A 4 -92.34 35.05 6.65
N LEU A 5 -92.69 33.82 7.01
CA LEU A 5 -91.77 32.69 7.23
C LEU A 5 -91.02 32.37 5.93
N GLN A 6 -89.69 32.44 5.96
CA GLN A 6 -88.84 32.15 4.80
C GLN A 6 -88.29 30.71 4.79
N TRP A 7 -87.82 30.23 5.95
CA TRP A 7 -87.34 28.87 6.15
C TRP A 7 -87.71 28.42 7.57
N ASP A 8 -88.37 27.27 7.68
CA ASP A 8 -88.77 26.67 8.95
C ASP A 8 -87.74 25.63 9.40
N ALA A 9 -87.28 25.72 10.65
CA ALA A 9 -86.45 24.71 11.29
C ALA A 9 -87.33 23.59 11.87
N ILE A 10 -87.08 22.34 11.48
CA ILE A 10 -87.86 21.17 11.90
C ILE A 10 -86.92 20.13 12.53
N ASN A 11 -87.42 19.46 13.57
CA ASN A 11 -86.75 18.33 14.21
C ASN A 11 -87.27 17.03 13.58
N GLU A 12 -86.42 16.34 12.84
CA GLU A 12 -86.69 15.02 12.26
C GLU A 12 -85.80 13.96 12.93
N MET A 13 -85.95 12.70 12.52
CA MET A 13 -85.12 11.57 12.99
C MET A 13 -84.41 10.97 11.78
N ASP A 14 -83.11 10.72 11.88
CA ASP A 14 -82.34 10.06 10.81
C ASP A 14 -82.57 8.53 10.76
N GLU A 15 -81.90 7.86 9.81
CA GLU A 15 -81.96 6.39 9.64
C GLU A 15 -81.47 5.60 10.86
N TYR A 16 -80.79 6.26 11.82
CA TYR A 16 -80.28 5.69 13.07
C TYR A 16 -81.09 6.14 14.30
N PHE A 17 -82.24 6.80 14.10
CA PHE A 17 -83.07 7.41 15.15
C PHE A 17 -82.36 8.50 15.97
N SER A 18 -81.39 9.20 15.39
CA SER A 18 -80.79 10.40 15.96
C SER A 18 -81.65 11.63 15.61
N PRO A 19 -81.93 12.55 16.56
CA PRO A 19 -82.67 13.76 16.28
C PRO A 19 -81.83 14.74 15.45
N ILE A 20 -82.26 15.02 14.23
CA ILE A 20 -81.62 15.95 13.29
C ILE A 20 -82.46 17.22 13.16
N HIS A 21 -81.78 18.35 12.94
CA HIS A 21 -82.43 19.65 12.70
C HIS A 21 -82.33 19.96 11.21
N THR A 22 -83.46 19.88 10.50
CA THR A 22 -83.56 20.17 9.07
C THR A 22 -84.18 21.55 8.86
N TYR A 23 -83.96 22.15 7.68
CA TYR A 23 -84.55 23.45 7.32
C TYR A 23 -85.34 23.31 6.03
N GLN A 24 -86.61 23.70 6.03
CA GLN A 24 -87.50 23.55 4.86
C GLN A 24 -88.18 24.85 4.43
N VAL A 25 -88.56 24.89 3.16
CA VAL A 25 -89.46 25.90 2.57
C VAL A 25 -90.27 25.27 1.43
N CYS A 26 -91.54 25.64 1.30
CA CYS A 26 -92.44 25.11 0.27
C CYS A 26 -93.45 26.17 -0.20
N ASN A 27 -93.01 27.42 -0.38
CA ASN A 27 -93.87 28.57 -0.69
C ASN A 27 -94.25 28.68 -2.19
N VAL A 28 -94.39 27.53 -2.86
CA VAL A 28 -94.56 27.33 -4.31
C VAL A 28 -95.76 28.05 -4.96
N MET A 29 -96.75 28.48 -4.15
CA MET A 29 -97.95 29.20 -4.62
C MET A 29 -97.71 30.69 -4.88
N SER A 30 -96.62 31.27 -4.37
CA SER A 30 -96.35 32.71 -4.48
C SER A 30 -95.56 33.05 -5.76
N PRO A 31 -95.95 34.07 -6.55
CA PRO A 31 -95.33 34.36 -7.85
C PRO A 31 -93.95 35.02 -7.76
N SER A 32 -93.57 35.53 -6.59
CA SER A 32 -92.22 36.01 -6.28
C SER A 32 -91.80 35.55 -4.89
N GLN A 33 -90.64 34.91 -4.80
CA GLN A 33 -90.04 34.42 -3.55
C GLN A 33 -88.55 34.78 -3.54
N ASN A 34 -88.01 35.01 -2.34
CA ASN A 34 -86.63 35.40 -2.08
C ASN A 34 -86.28 35.00 -0.64
N ASN A 35 -86.27 33.70 -0.38
CA ASN A 35 -86.24 33.13 0.97
C ASN A 35 -84.80 32.74 1.34
N TRP A 36 -84.20 33.45 2.28
CA TRP A 36 -82.79 33.28 2.64
C TRP A 36 -82.60 32.53 3.96
N LEU A 37 -81.83 31.44 3.91
CA LEU A 37 -81.26 30.76 5.07
C LEU A 37 -79.75 31.02 5.08
N ARG A 38 -79.14 31.30 6.25
CA ARG A 38 -77.71 31.59 6.36
C ARG A 38 -77.08 30.82 7.52
N THR A 39 -75.85 30.34 7.32
CA THR A 39 -75.05 29.74 8.40
C THR A 39 -74.57 30.78 9.42
N ASN A 40 -73.97 30.26 10.50
CA ASN A 40 -73.04 31.02 11.34
C ASN A 40 -71.73 31.33 10.57
N TRP A 41 -70.83 32.13 11.15
CA TRP A 41 -69.50 32.37 10.58
C TRP A 41 -68.64 31.10 10.70
N ILE A 42 -68.03 30.70 9.59
CA ILE A 42 -67.19 29.51 9.46
C ILE A 42 -65.73 29.95 9.33
N PRO A 43 -64.83 29.62 10.28
CA PRO A 43 -63.39 29.88 10.11
C PRO A 43 -62.83 28.98 9.02
N ARG A 44 -61.84 29.45 8.26
CA ARG A 44 -61.24 28.65 7.15
C ARG A 44 -60.00 27.85 7.54
N ASP A 45 -59.48 28.00 8.75
CA ASP A 45 -58.36 27.23 9.33
C ASP A 45 -57.17 26.99 8.38
N GLY A 46 -56.78 28.06 7.68
CA GLY A 46 -55.66 28.04 6.71
C GLY A 46 -56.02 27.55 5.30
N ALA A 47 -57.14 26.84 5.12
CA ALA A 47 -57.59 26.33 3.84
C ALA A 47 -57.78 27.42 2.79
N ARG A 48 -57.34 27.14 1.56
CA ARG A 48 -57.58 28.01 0.38
C ARG A 48 -58.79 27.55 -0.43
N ARG A 49 -59.08 26.26 -0.42
CA ARG A 49 -60.25 25.64 -1.05
C ARG A 49 -61.04 24.88 0.01
N VAL A 50 -62.35 25.08 0.04
CA VAL A 50 -63.30 24.31 0.86
C VAL A 50 -64.29 23.59 -0.06
N TYR A 51 -64.95 22.58 0.48
CA TYR A 51 -65.96 21.77 -0.16
C TYR A 51 -67.23 21.83 0.69
N ILE A 52 -68.36 21.97 0.01
CA ILE A 52 -69.69 22.13 0.61
C ILE A 52 -70.51 20.95 0.11
N GLU A 53 -70.74 19.97 0.97
CA GLU A 53 -71.63 18.83 0.77
C GLU A 53 -73.01 19.21 1.34
N VAL A 54 -74.04 19.25 0.48
CA VAL A 54 -75.42 19.58 0.86
C VAL A 54 -76.30 18.37 0.58
N LYS A 55 -77.00 17.89 1.61
CA LYS A 55 -77.99 16.82 1.49
C LYS A 55 -79.39 17.40 1.64
N PHE A 56 -80.26 17.13 0.69
CA PHE A 56 -81.57 17.75 0.63
C PHE A 56 -82.60 16.85 -0.08
N THR A 57 -83.87 17.07 0.22
CA THR A 57 -85.00 16.49 -0.52
C THR A 57 -85.69 17.59 -1.32
N LEU A 58 -86.23 17.27 -2.49
CA LEU A 58 -86.92 18.22 -3.36
C LEU A 58 -88.15 17.57 -4.00
N ARG A 59 -89.28 18.27 -3.99
CA ARG A 59 -90.55 17.78 -4.54
C ARG A 59 -90.74 18.21 -5.99
N ASP A 60 -91.13 17.25 -6.83
CA ASP A 60 -91.49 17.48 -8.24
C ASP A 60 -92.63 18.50 -8.36
N CYS A 61 -92.42 19.56 -9.15
CA CYS A 61 -93.42 20.60 -9.40
C CYS A 61 -94.70 20.05 -10.07
N ASN A 62 -94.58 19.02 -10.90
CA ASN A 62 -95.71 18.34 -11.55
C ASN A 62 -96.55 17.53 -10.55
N SER A 63 -96.00 17.19 -9.37
CA SER A 63 -96.76 16.55 -8.29
C SER A 63 -97.67 17.51 -7.52
N MET A 64 -97.56 18.83 -7.77
CA MET A 64 -98.29 19.86 -7.01
C MET A 64 -99.37 20.53 -7.90
N PRO A 65 -100.65 20.46 -7.53
CA PRO A 65 -101.71 21.09 -8.32
C PRO A 65 -101.67 22.62 -8.19
N GLY A 66 -101.80 23.32 -9.30
CA GLY A 66 -101.98 24.79 -9.35
C GLY A 66 -100.72 25.65 -9.32
N VAL A 67 -99.52 25.06 -9.28
CA VAL A 67 -98.23 25.80 -9.11
C VAL A 67 -97.44 26.01 -10.41
N LEU A 68 -98.06 25.75 -11.57
CA LEU A 68 -97.39 25.84 -12.88
C LEU A 68 -96.97 27.29 -13.18
N GLY A 69 -95.67 27.51 -13.37
CA GLY A 69 -95.05 28.82 -13.63
C GLY A 69 -94.43 29.45 -12.38
N THR A 70 -95.05 29.31 -11.21
CA THR A 70 -94.50 29.80 -9.93
C THR A 70 -93.46 28.84 -9.37
N CYS A 71 -93.75 27.53 -9.34
CA CYS A 71 -92.88 26.50 -8.79
C CYS A 71 -91.50 26.42 -9.49
N LYS A 72 -90.47 26.04 -8.73
CA LYS A 72 -89.08 25.84 -9.17
C LYS A 72 -88.53 24.53 -8.60
N GLU A 73 -87.61 23.90 -9.31
CA GLU A 73 -86.95 22.64 -8.90
C GLU A 73 -85.46 22.88 -8.58
N THR A 74 -85.13 24.12 -8.23
CA THR A 74 -83.77 24.58 -7.94
C THR A 74 -83.72 25.60 -6.81
N PHE A 75 -82.58 25.64 -6.14
CA PHE A 75 -82.22 26.67 -5.16
C PHE A 75 -80.81 27.19 -5.44
N ASN A 76 -80.46 28.35 -4.91
CA ASN A 76 -79.13 28.95 -5.12
C ASN A 76 -78.28 28.85 -3.85
N ILE A 77 -77.00 28.53 -3.98
CA ILE A 77 -76.02 28.63 -2.88
C ILE A 77 -75.14 29.86 -3.10
N TYR A 78 -74.88 30.59 -2.03
CA TYR A 78 -74.05 31.78 -1.99
C TYR A 78 -73.00 31.70 -0.87
N TYR A 79 -71.96 32.54 -0.96
CA TYR A 79 -70.98 32.78 0.12
C TYR A 79 -70.68 34.27 0.32
N TYR A 80 -70.21 34.61 1.52
CA TYR A 80 -69.63 35.92 1.83
C TYR A 80 -68.42 35.78 2.75
N GLU A 81 -67.25 36.23 2.31
CA GLU A 81 -66.02 36.21 3.10
C GLU A 81 -65.93 37.38 4.09
N SER A 82 -65.51 37.09 5.33
CA SER A 82 -65.27 38.10 6.40
C SER A 82 -64.14 37.68 7.34
N ASP A 83 -63.27 38.62 7.73
CA ASP A 83 -62.17 38.37 8.67
C ASP A 83 -62.59 38.20 10.14
N ARG A 84 -63.88 38.38 10.43
CA ARG A 84 -64.51 38.22 11.74
C ARG A 84 -65.99 37.88 11.58
N ASP A 85 -66.60 37.33 12.62
CA ASP A 85 -68.05 37.29 12.71
C ASP A 85 -68.61 38.74 12.79
N VAL A 86 -69.59 39.03 11.94
CA VAL A 86 -70.34 40.29 11.84
C VAL A 86 -71.82 40.14 12.25
N GLY A 87 -72.19 38.99 12.80
CA GLY A 87 -73.52 38.72 13.33
C GLY A 87 -74.59 38.74 12.24
N THR A 88 -75.69 39.45 12.47
CA THR A 88 -76.78 39.63 11.50
C THR A 88 -76.52 40.71 10.44
N ASN A 89 -75.43 41.48 10.55
CA ASN A 89 -75.16 42.66 9.73
C ASN A 89 -74.50 42.33 8.37
N VAL A 90 -75.17 41.51 7.55
CA VAL A 90 -74.75 41.20 6.17
C VAL A 90 -75.97 41.33 5.25
N TRP A 91 -75.84 42.12 4.18
CA TRP A 91 -76.90 42.32 3.20
C TRP A 91 -76.82 41.29 2.07
N GLU A 92 -77.98 40.90 1.51
CA GLU A 92 -78.09 39.97 0.38
C GLU A 92 -77.17 40.36 -0.81
N SER A 93 -77.03 41.66 -1.08
CA SER A 93 -76.17 42.20 -2.15
C SER A 93 -74.66 42.02 -1.94
N GLN A 94 -74.22 41.57 -0.76
CA GLN A 94 -72.81 41.28 -0.48
C GLN A 94 -72.44 39.81 -0.76
N PHE A 95 -73.43 38.95 -0.98
CA PHE A 95 -73.24 37.53 -1.22
C PHE A 95 -72.88 37.22 -2.68
N SER A 96 -71.77 36.52 -2.88
CA SER A 96 -71.39 35.98 -4.19
C SER A 96 -72.04 34.62 -4.41
N LYS A 97 -72.68 34.43 -5.57
CA LYS A 97 -73.30 33.13 -5.93
C LYS A 97 -72.21 32.09 -6.17
N ILE A 98 -72.38 30.89 -5.61
CA ILE A 98 -71.58 29.71 -5.92
C ILE A 98 -72.17 29.02 -7.14
N ASP A 99 -73.43 28.57 -7.03
CA ASP A 99 -74.10 27.81 -8.09
C ASP A 99 -75.64 27.80 -7.93
N THR A 100 -76.33 27.30 -8.95
CA THR A 100 -77.73 26.86 -8.92
C THR A 100 -77.76 25.35 -8.71
N ILE A 101 -78.34 24.86 -7.63
CA ILE A 101 -78.45 23.43 -7.35
C ILE A 101 -79.81 22.92 -7.81
N ALA A 102 -79.81 21.78 -8.50
CA ALA A 102 -80.98 20.99 -8.86
C ALA A 102 -80.94 19.63 -8.16
N ALA A 103 -82.05 18.91 -8.13
CA ALA A 103 -82.08 17.51 -7.69
C ALA A 103 -81.74 16.55 -8.85
N ASP A 104 -80.97 15.49 -8.56
CA ASP A 104 -80.85 14.31 -9.43
C ASP A 104 -82.13 13.47 -9.40
N GLU A 105 -82.73 13.34 -8.21
CA GLU A 105 -84.03 12.69 -8.01
C GLU A 105 -84.97 13.59 -7.18
N SER A 106 -86.06 14.04 -7.79
CA SER A 106 -87.20 14.63 -7.08
C SER A 106 -88.17 13.55 -6.59
N PHE A 107 -89.01 13.88 -5.60
CA PHE A 107 -90.06 12.98 -5.09
C PHE A 107 -91.47 13.44 -5.49
N THR A 108 -92.36 12.48 -5.71
CA THR A 108 -93.74 12.70 -6.18
C THR A 108 -94.79 12.35 -5.13
N ASN A 109 -96.07 12.51 -5.47
CA ASN A 109 -97.19 12.04 -4.62
C ASN A 109 -97.20 10.51 -4.43
N VAL A 110 -96.63 9.74 -5.38
CA VAL A 110 -96.53 8.28 -5.26
C VAL A 110 -95.51 7.92 -4.20
N ASP A 111 -94.35 8.57 -4.21
CA ASP A 111 -93.28 8.37 -3.24
C ASP A 111 -93.71 8.77 -1.82
N LEU A 112 -94.45 9.88 -1.68
CA LEU A 112 -95.08 10.30 -0.42
C LEU A 112 -96.07 9.24 0.10
N GLY A 113 -96.86 8.61 -0.77
CA GLY A 113 -97.76 7.52 -0.41
C GLY A 113 -97.06 6.28 0.18
N VAL A 114 -95.78 6.07 -0.17
CA VAL A 114 -94.92 4.98 0.34
C VAL A 114 -93.93 5.50 1.40
N ARG A 115 -94.02 6.78 1.80
CA ARG A 115 -93.08 7.49 2.69
C ARG A 115 -91.62 7.46 2.25
N ARG A 116 -91.36 7.34 0.94
CA ARG A 116 -90.02 7.16 0.38
C ARG A 116 -89.45 8.49 -0.15
N LEU A 117 -88.94 9.32 0.75
CA LEU A 117 -88.25 10.56 0.35
C LEU A 117 -87.00 10.25 -0.51
N LYS A 118 -86.69 11.12 -1.47
CA LYS A 118 -85.46 11.07 -2.27
C LYS A 118 -84.44 12.05 -1.70
N LEU A 119 -83.30 11.54 -1.23
CA LEU A 119 -82.22 12.32 -0.64
C LEU A 119 -81.11 12.55 -1.67
N ASN A 120 -81.03 13.78 -2.16
CA ASN A 120 -79.98 14.24 -3.06
C ASN A 120 -78.73 14.59 -2.23
N THR A 121 -77.54 14.42 -2.79
CA THR A 121 -76.26 14.83 -2.17
C THR A 121 -75.41 15.57 -3.19
N GLU A 122 -75.29 16.87 -3.03
CA GLU A 122 -74.58 17.74 -3.97
C GLU A 122 -73.32 18.33 -3.36
N ILE A 123 -72.22 18.36 -4.12
CA ILE A 123 -70.92 18.84 -3.66
C ILE A 123 -70.43 19.98 -4.54
N ARG A 124 -70.10 21.13 -3.94
CA ARG A 124 -69.46 22.27 -4.63
C ARG A 124 -68.16 22.69 -3.94
N GLY A 125 -67.15 23.00 -4.75
CA GLY A 125 -65.86 23.52 -4.29
C GLY A 125 -65.83 25.05 -4.34
N LEU A 126 -65.33 25.68 -3.28
CA LEU A 126 -65.26 27.13 -3.12
C LEU A 126 -63.82 27.57 -2.80
N GLY A 127 -63.31 28.55 -3.52
CA GLY A 127 -61.99 29.17 -3.33
C GLY A 127 -61.41 29.74 -4.63
N PRO A 128 -60.23 30.41 -4.60
CA PRO A 128 -59.40 30.68 -3.42
C PRO A 128 -60.05 31.62 -2.39
N LEU A 129 -60.17 31.17 -1.15
CA LEU A 129 -60.56 32.01 -0.01
C LEU A 129 -59.37 32.85 0.49
N GLY A 130 -59.60 34.14 0.72
CA GLY A 130 -58.58 35.08 1.20
C GLY A 130 -58.69 35.40 2.70
N LYS A 131 -59.88 35.81 3.14
CA LYS A 131 -60.17 36.33 4.50
C LYS A 131 -60.21 35.21 5.55
N ARG A 132 -60.25 35.54 6.84
CA ARG A 132 -60.16 34.53 7.93
C ARG A 132 -61.32 33.52 7.99
N GLY A 133 -62.49 33.85 7.44
CA GLY A 133 -63.65 32.95 7.41
C GLY A 133 -64.74 33.45 6.46
N PHE A 134 -65.87 32.75 6.43
CA PHE A 134 -66.98 33.01 5.51
C PHE A 134 -68.33 32.57 6.09
N TYR A 135 -69.41 33.06 5.50
CA TYR A 135 -70.76 32.52 5.65
C TYR A 135 -71.16 31.79 4.38
N LEU A 136 -72.02 30.79 4.51
CA LEU A 136 -72.81 30.27 3.41
C LEU A 136 -74.27 30.75 3.55
N ALA A 137 -74.94 30.89 2.42
CA ALA A 137 -76.37 31.16 2.39
C ALA A 137 -77.07 30.37 1.27
N PHE A 138 -78.34 30.07 1.50
CA PHE A 138 -79.23 29.33 0.63
C PHE A 138 -80.41 30.22 0.31
N GLN A 139 -80.64 30.48 -0.98
CA GLN A 139 -81.77 31.27 -1.45
C GLN A 139 -82.74 30.38 -2.21
N ASP A 140 -83.96 30.30 -1.71
CA ASP A 140 -85.12 29.77 -2.41
C ASP A 140 -85.86 30.88 -3.18
N ILE A 141 -86.38 30.52 -4.36
CA ILE A 141 -87.09 31.38 -5.31
C ILE A 141 -88.44 30.78 -5.77
N GLY A 142 -88.98 29.80 -5.04
CA GLY A 142 -90.29 29.17 -5.31
C GLY A 142 -90.26 27.65 -5.38
N ALA A 143 -89.32 26.98 -4.71
CA ALA A 143 -89.20 25.53 -4.64
C ALA A 143 -89.94 24.94 -3.42
N CYS A 144 -89.98 23.60 -3.38
CA CYS A 144 -90.40 22.83 -2.21
C CYS A 144 -89.27 21.88 -1.82
N ILE A 145 -88.48 22.29 -0.83
CA ILE A 145 -87.18 21.74 -0.47
C ILE A 145 -87.03 21.62 1.05
N ALA A 146 -86.40 20.54 1.51
CA ALA A 146 -85.87 20.41 2.85
C ALA A 146 -84.36 20.12 2.81
N ILE A 147 -83.55 21.00 3.40
CA ILE A 147 -82.11 20.80 3.62
C ILE A 147 -81.94 19.95 4.88
N VAL A 148 -81.41 18.74 4.67
CA VAL A 148 -81.25 17.69 5.69
C VAL A 148 -79.85 17.75 6.33
N SER A 149 -78.83 18.13 5.57
CA SER A 149 -77.47 18.32 6.10
C SER A 149 -76.67 19.31 5.27
N VAL A 150 -75.81 20.10 5.92
CA VAL A 150 -74.79 20.94 5.29
C VAL A 150 -73.46 20.65 5.96
N ARG A 151 -72.54 20.04 5.23
CA ARG A 151 -71.21 19.68 5.71
C ARG A 151 -70.16 20.47 4.93
N VAL A 152 -69.46 21.35 5.63
CA VAL A 152 -68.34 22.13 5.09
C VAL A 152 -67.04 21.50 5.56
N TYR A 153 -66.12 21.23 4.63
CA TYR A 153 -64.82 20.63 4.92
C TYR A 153 -63.74 21.13 3.97
N TYR A 154 -62.48 20.91 4.30
CA TYR A 154 -61.36 21.11 3.38
C TYR A 154 -60.51 19.82 3.30
N LYS A 155 -59.65 19.75 2.30
CA LYS A 155 -58.74 18.63 2.09
C LYS A 155 -57.35 18.98 2.59
N ARG A 156 -56.64 17.99 3.13
CA ARG A 156 -55.27 18.10 3.63
C ARG A 156 -54.57 16.76 3.46
N CYS A 157 -53.29 16.78 3.11
CA CYS A 157 -52.48 15.57 3.14
C CYS A 157 -51.96 15.37 4.57
N THR A 158 -52.23 14.20 5.15
CA THR A 158 -51.90 13.90 6.56
C THR A 158 -50.42 13.59 6.75
N GLY A 159 -49.83 14.05 7.83
CA GLY A 159 -48.40 13.85 8.09
C GLY A 159 -47.98 12.37 8.13
N MET A 160 -46.81 12.07 7.57
CA MET A 160 -46.22 10.73 7.52
C MET A 160 -44.71 10.76 7.70
N ALA A 161 -44.10 9.64 8.07
CA ALA A 161 -42.69 9.39 7.83
C ALA A 161 -42.54 8.51 6.57
N ARG A 162 -41.57 8.84 5.71
CA ARG A 162 -41.21 8.05 4.52
C ARG A 162 -39.77 8.34 4.09
N ASN A 163 -39.02 7.31 3.67
CA ASN A 163 -37.61 7.45 3.24
C ASN A 163 -36.71 8.11 4.33
N LEU A 164 -36.96 7.78 5.61
CA LEU A 164 -36.33 8.40 6.78
C LEU A 164 -36.56 9.93 6.91
N ALA A 165 -37.62 10.46 6.30
CA ALA A 165 -38.02 11.87 6.42
C ALA A 165 -39.49 12.02 6.85
N ILE A 166 -39.74 12.95 7.77
CA ILE A 166 -41.07 13.35 8.25
C ILE A 166 -41.62 14.45 7.35
N PHE A 167 -42.81 14.24 6.83
CA PHE A 167 -43.62 15.22 6.11
C PHE A 167 -44.80 15.61 7.01
N THR A 168 -44.97 16.90 7.28
CA THR A 168 -46.01 17.40 8.20
C THR A 168 -47.39 17.46 7.53
N ASP A 169 -48.45 17.58 8.35
CA ASP A 169 -49.79 17.92 7.87
C ASP A 169 -49.75 19.18 6.99
N VAL A 170 -50.29 19.10 5.77
CA VAL A 170 -50.35 20.25 4.84
C VAL A 170 -51.73 20.37 4.20
N VAL A 171 -52.25 21.59 4.13
CA VAL A 171 -53.56 21.88 3.52
C VAL A 171 -53.41 22.03 2.00
N THR A 172 -54.38 21.54 1.23
CA THR A 172 -54.31 21.54 -0.24
C THR A 172 -54.34 22.96 -0.82
N GLY A 173 -53.86 23.09 -2.06
CA GLY A 173 -53.87 24.36 -2.77
C GLY A 173 -55.27 24.84 -3.17
N ALA A 174 -55.32 26.00 -3.85
CA ALA A 174 -56.58 26.61 -4.27
C ALA A 174 -57.24 25.89 -5.46
N ASP A 175 -56.42 25.46 -6.42
CA ASP A 175 -56.86 24.97 -7.73
C ASP A 175 -56.98 23.45 -7.76
N SER A 176 -57.88 22.91 -8.58
CA SER A 176 -58.10 21.46 -8.72
C SER A 176 -56.94 20.69 -9.36
N SER A 177 -55.93 21.39 -9.89
CA SER A 177 -54.67 20.83 -10.38
C SER A 177 -53.46 21.29 -9.57
N SER A 178 -53.68 21.93 -8.41
CA SER A 178 -52.58 22.44 -7.58
C SER A 178 -51.82 21.32 -6.88
N LEU A 179 -50.49 21.44 -6.89
CA LEU A 179 -49.56 20.58 -6.15
C LEU A 179 -48.78 21.44 -5.15
N VAL A 180 -48.89 21.12 -3.86
CA VAL A 180 -48.14 21.81 -2.81
C VAL A 180 -46.87 21.02 -2.52
N GLU A 181 -45.71 21.61 -2.84
CA GLU A 181 -44.41 21.03 -2.47
C GLU A 181 -44.20 21.12 -0.95
N VAL A 182 -43.83 20.00 -0.33
CA VAL A 182 -43.40 19.94 1.07
C VAL A 182 -42.02 19.29 1.12
N ARG A 183 -41.05 20.03 1.67
CA ARG A 183 -39.74 19.49 2.07
C ARG A 183 -39.93 18.68 3.35
N GLY A 184 -39.45 17.44 3.37
CA GLY A 184 -39.40 16.63 4.58
C GLY A 184 -38.25 17.05 5.50
N GLN A 185 -38.39 16.75 6.79
CA GLN A 185 -37.30 16.86 7.76
C GLN A 185 -36.79 15.45 8.09
N CYS A 186 -35.49 15.20 8.10
CA CYS A 186 -34.96 13.90 8.49
C CYS A 186 -35.41 13.50 9.90
N VAL A 187 -35.70 12.22 10.12
CA VAL A 187 -35.99 11.67 11.45
C VAL A 187 -34.79 11.83 12.39
N ASP A 188 -35.03 11.72 13.71
CA ASP A 188 -33.96 11.72 14.69
C ASP A 188 -32.92 10.64 14.35
N HIS A 189 -31.63 11.02 14.45
CA HIS A 189 -30.48 10.20 14.05
C HIS A 189 -30.44 9.80 12.56
N ALA A 190 -31.03 10.61 11.68
CA ALA A 190 -30.82 10.57 10.23
C ALA A 190 -30.18 11.84 9.67
N GLU A 191 -29.39 11.68 8.60
CA GLU A 191 -28.68 12.74 7.88
C GLU A 191 -29.27 12.90 6.46
N GLU A 192 -29.33 14.15 5.95
CA GLU A 192 -29.86 14.41 4.61
C GLU A 192 -28.85 13.98 3.53
N ARG A 193 -29.23 13.00 2.70
CA ARG A 193 -28.42 12.53 1.56
C ARG A 193 -28.85 13.20 0.27
N ASP A 194 -30.15 13.15 -0.01
CA ASP A 194 -30.82 13.76 -1.15
C ASP A 194 -32.05 14.49 -0.60
N THR A 195 -32.19 15.80 -0.81
CA THR A 195 -33.22 16.62 -0.13
C THR A 195 -34.63 16.03 -0.24
N PRO A 196 -35.23 15.55 0.86
CA PRO A 196 -36.51 14.85 0.81
C PRO A 196 -37.65 15.81 0.48
N LYS A 197 -38.47 15.44 -0.51
CA LYS A 197 -39.62 16.21 -1.00
C LYS A 197 -40.78 15.31 -1.35
N MET A 198 -41.99 15.77 -1.07
CA MET A 198 -43.25 15.19 -1.55
C MET A 198 -44.18 16.31 -2.03
N TYR A 199 -45.17 15.93 -2.86
CA TYR A 199 -46.19 16.86 -3.36
C TYR A 199 -47.57 16.41 -2.86
N CYS A 200 -48.31 17.33 -2.25
CA CYS A 200 -49.69 17.13 -1.84
C CYS A 200 -50.63 17.61 -2.96
N SER A 201 -51.55 16.74 -3.43
CA SER A 201 -52.51 17.07 -4.49
C SER A 201 -53.76 17.75 -3.97
N ALA A 202 -54.56 18.36 -4.87
CA ALA A 202 -55.85 18.96 -4.53
C ALA A 202 -56.85 17.98 -3.87
N GLU A 203 -56.65 16.67 -4.06
CA GLU A 203 -57.48 15.60 -3.52
C GLU A 203 -57.19 15.30 -2.05
N GLY A 204 -56.07 15.78 -1.50
CA GLY A 204 -55.56 15.40 -0.17
C GLY A 204 -54.60 14.20 -0.21
N GLU A 205 -54.16 13.78 -1.40
CA GLU A 205 -53.27 12.63 -1.58
C GLU A 205 -51.81 13.03 -1.74
N TRP A 206 -50.91 12.20 -1.21
CA TRP A 206 -49.47 12.37 -1.31
C TRP A 206 -48.91 11.65 -2.54
N LEU A 207 -48.19 12.40 -3.39
CA LEU A 207 -47.56 11.88 -4.60
C LEU A 207 -46.16 11.27 -4.32
N VAL A 208 -45.43 10.92 -5.39
CA VAL A 208 -44.15 10.19 -5.33
C VAL A 208 -43.10 10.97 -4.49
N PRO A 209 -42.43 10.33 -3.51
CA PRO A 209 -41.33 10.94 -2.78
C PRO A 209 -40.06 11.03 -3.64
N ILE A 210 -39.38 12.17 -3.52
CA ILE A 210 -38.09 12.45 -4.15
C ILE A 210 -37.07 12.68 -3.03
N GLY A 211 -35.88 12.10 -3.16
CA GLY A 211 -34.84 12.16 -2.13
C GLY A 211 -35.07 11.21 -0.94
N ARG A 212 -34.08 11.17 -0.04
CA ARG A 212 -34.11 10.39 1.20
C ARG A 212 -33.12 10.93 2.23
N CYS A 213 -33.37 10.64 3.49
CA CYS A 213 -32.35 10.68 4.53
C CYS A 213 -31.71 9.28 4.69
N ILE A 214 -30.60 9.20 5.42
CA ILE A 214 -29.90 7.95 5.77
C ILE A 214 -29.61 7.94 7.27
N CYS A 215 -29.68 6.78 7.94
CA CYS A 215 -29.36 6.73 9.36
C CYS A 215 -27.89 7.04 9.60
N SER A 216 -27.61 7.84 10.64
CA SER A 216 -26.28 8.31 11.00
C SER A 216 -25.35 7.15 11.38
N ALA A 217 -24.07 7.46 11.61
CA ALA A 217 -23.18 6.51 12.27
C ALA A 217 -23.76 6.10 13.64
N GLY A 218 -23.66 4.81 13.98
CA GLY A 218 -24.28 4.21 15.17
C GLY A 218 -25.76 3.82 15.05
N PHE A 219 -26.46 4.11 13.94
CA PHE A 219 -27.91 3.85 13.82
C PHE A 219 -28.29 3.12 12.52
N GLU A 220 -29.25 2.20 12.58
CA GLU A 220 -29.78 1.46 11.42
C GLU A 220 -31.25 1.75 11.12
N GLU A 221 -31.66 1.54 9.87
CA GLU A 221 -33.01 1.79 9.36
C GLU A 221 -33.97 0.67 9.79
N HIS A 222 -34.93 0.99 10.66
CA HIS A 222 -36.01 0.08 11.04
C HIS A 222 -37.37 0.71 10.72
N ARG A 223 -37.99 0.24 9.64
CA ARG A 223 -39.15 0.89 8.99
C ARG A 223 -38.73 2.28 8.51
N ASP A 224 -39.39 3.35 8.94
CA ASP A 224 -39.05 4.73 8.59
C ASP A 224 -38.36 5.51 9.73
N ASN A 225 -37.85 4.81 10.76
CA ASN A 225 -37.09 5.39 11.87
C ASN A 225 -35.65 4.84 11.92
N CYS A 226 -34.74 5.60 12.52
CA CYS A 226 -33.38 5.15 12.83
C CYS A 226 -33.28 4.65 14.27
N ILE A 227 -32.84 3.40 14.46
CA ILE A 227 -32.64 2.79 15.78
C ILE A 227 -31.15 2.62 16.08
N ALA A 228 -30.78 2.81 17.35
CA ALA A 228 -29.40 2.65 17.79
C ALA A 228 -28.92 1.19 17.63
N CYS A 229 -27.69 0.98 17.18
CA CYS A 229 -27.07 -0.34 17.20
C CYS A 229 -27.10 -0.92 18.62
N GLU A 230 -27.48 -2.20 18.75
CA GLU A 230 -27.48 -2.89 20.03
C GLU A 230 -26.07 -3.19 20.56
N VAL A 231 -25.98 -3.51 21.85
CA VAL A 231 -24.72 -3.89 22.53
C VAL A 231 -24.08 -5.09 21.82
N GLY A 232 -22.78 -5.02 21.53
CA GLY A 232 -22.06 -6.00 20.71
C GLY A 232 -22.20 -5.82 19.18
N PHE A 233 -22.88 -4.75 18.74
CA PHE A 233 -22.95 -4.30 17.34
C PHE A 233 -22.40 -2.87 17.20
N TYR A 234 -22.09 -2.45 15.97
CA TYR A 234 -21.56 -1.12 15.65
C TYR A 234 -21.91 -0.70 14.21
N LYS A 235 -21.84 0.61 13.93
CA LYS A 235 -21.91 1.17 12.56
C LYS A 235 -21.01 2.41 12.46
N PRO A 236 -19.90 2.38 11.70
CA PRO A 236 -18.86 3.43 11.77
C PRO A 236 -19.15 4.68 10.94
N VAL A 237 -20.11 4.64 10.02
CA VAL A 237 -20.44 5.74 9.09
C VAL A 237 -21.95 5.83 8.87
N ALA A 238 -22.45 7.00 8.48
CA ALA A 238 -23.81 7.16 8.00
C ALA A 238 -24.02 6.42 6.66
N GLY A 239 -25.23 5.92 6.41
CA GLY A 239 -25.54 5.19 5.17
C GLY A 239 -26.66 4.15 5.31
N ASP A 240 -26.94 3.46 4.20
CA ASP A 240 -27.98 2.42 4.09
C ASP A 240 -27.59 1.08 4.76
N GLN A 241 -26.40 0.97 5.38
CA GLN A 241 -25.96 -0.26 6.03
C GLN A 241 -26.67 -0.49 7.38
N LEU A 242 -27.01 -1.74 7.65
CA LEU A 242 -27.39 -2.23 8.97
C LEU A 242 -26.17 -2.29 9.92
N CYS A 243 -26.42 -2.35 11.22
CA CYS A 243 -25.41 -2.50 12.25
C CYS A 243 -24.69 -3.85 12.11
N ALA A 244 -23.36 -3.82 12.04
CA ALA A 244 -22.54 -5.02 11.99
C ALA A 244 -22.26 -5.54 13.39
N LYS A 245 -22.23 -6.86 13.59
CA LYS A 245 -21.73 -7.45 14.84
C LYS A 245 -20.24 -7.14 15.00
N CYS A 246 -19.79 -6.90 16.23
CA CYS A 246 -18.37 -6.69 16.51
C CYS A 246 -17.52 -7.87 16.00
N PRO A 247 -16.39 -7.60 15.30
CA PRO A 247 -15.43 -8.63 14.89
C PRO A 247 -14.79 -9.35 16.08
N LEU A 248 -14.14 -10.50 15.82
CA LEU A 248 -13.44 -11.27 16.85
C LEU A 248 -12.40 -10.41 17.58
N HIS A 249 -12.25 -10.68 18.88
CA HIS A 249 -11.40 -9.94 19.80
C HIS A 249 -11.74 -8.44 19.94
N SER A 250 -12.99 -8.07 19.71
CA SER A 250 -13.53 -6.74 19.98
C SER A 250 -14.99 -6.80 20.40
N HIS A 251 -15.43 -5.82 21.18
CA HIS A 251 -16.80 -5.69 21.67
C HIS A 251 -17.23 -4.22 21.72
N SER A 252 -18.54 -3.98 21.92
CA SER A 252 -19.09 -2.66 22.21
C SER A 252 -20.00 -2.77 23.43
N GLU A 253 -19.70 -2.01 24.49
CA GLU A 253 -20.47 -2.03 25.76
C GLU A 253 -21.74 -1.16 25.68
N THR A 254 -21.72 -0.12 24.84
CA THR A 254 -22.81 0.84 24.70
C THR A 254 -23.64 0.61 23.44
N ARG A 255 -24.91 1.04 23.47
CA ARG A 255 -25.72 1.22 22.27
C ARG A 255 -25.18 2.35 21.39
N ALA A 256 -25.56 2.33 20.11
CA ALA A 256 -25.13 3.27 19.08
C ALA A 256 -23.60 3.34 18.86
N ALA A 257 -22.89 2.24 19.10
CA ALA A 257 -21.44 2.22 18.97
C ALA A 257 -20.96 2.50 17.53
N LEU A 258 -19.98 3.38 17.39
CA LEU A 258 -19.35 3.72 16.11
C LEU A 258 -18.22 2.73 15.75
N SER A 259 -17.65 2.08 16.76
CA SER A 259 -16.57 1.11 16.63
C SER A 259 -16.65 0.09 17.76
N CYS A 260 -15.96 -1.04 17.61
CA CYS A 260 -15.76 -2.01 18.67
C CYS A 260 -14.29 -1.92 19.14
N PRO A 261 -14.02 -1.32 20.32
CA PRO A 261 -12.72 -1.44 21.00
C PRO A 261 -12.21 -2.89 21.05
N CYS A 262 -10.90 -3.05 20.95
CA CYS A 262 -10.28 -4.36 21.05
C CYS A 262 -10.26 -4.87 22.50
N ASP A 263 -10.33 -6.19 22.65
CA ASP A 263 -10.12 -6.86 23.92
C ASP A 263 -8.66 -6.69 24.40
N ALA A 264 -8.41 -6.87 25.70
CA ALA A 264 -7.06 -6.73 26.28
C ALA A 264 -6.02 -7.63 25.55
N ASN A 265 -4.86 -7.05 25.25
CA ASN A 265 -3.77 -7.66 24.48
C ASN A 265 -4.11 -7.98 23.00
N PHE A 266 -5.18 -7.41 22.46
CA PHE A 266 -5.49 -7.39 21.02
C PHE A 266 -5.60 -5.95 20.49
N TYR A 267 -5.31 -5.79 19.20
CA TYR A 267 -5.07 -4.50 18.54
C TYR A 267 -5.53 -4.53 17.07
N ARG A 268 -5.68 -3.36 16.45
CA ARG A 268 -5.77 -3.19 14.99
C ARG A 268 -4.69 -2.22 14.53
N SER A 269 -4.08 -2.48 13.38
CA SER A 269 -3.23 -1.50 12.68
C SER A 269 -4.11 -0.37 12.11
N ALA A 270 -3.53 0.82 11.95
CA ALA A 270 -4.18 1.94 11.25
C ALA A 270 -4.52 1.63 9.77
N THR A 271 -3.95 0.56 9.21
CA THR A 271 -4.27 0.04 7.87
C THR A 271 -5.48 -0.89 7.84
N ASP A 272 -5.94 -1.38 8.98
CA ASP A 272 -6.98 -2.41 9.04
C ASP A 272 -8.39 -1.78 9.02
N PRO A 273 -9.34 -2.29 8.22
CA PRO A 273 -10.71 -1.76 8.22
C PRO A 273 -11.41 -2.05 9.56
N PRO A 274 -12.41 -1.25 9.99
CA PRO A 274 -13.14 -1.49 11.24
C PRO A 274 -13.81 -2.86 11.37
N SER A 275 -14.09 -3.52 10.23
CA SER A 275 -14.63 -4.88 10.14
C SER A 275 -13.60 -6.00 10.32
N SER A 276 -12.31 -5.69 10.41
CA SER A 276 -11.27 -6.65 10.75
C SER A 276 -11.41 -7.16 12.19
N PRO A 277 -11.06 -8.43 12.49
CA PRO A 277 -10.85 -8.86 13.87
C PRO A 277 -9.68 -8.10 14.48
N CYS A 278 -9.70 -7.88 15.80
CA CYS A 278 -8.46 -7.48 16.47
C CYS A 278 -7.49 -8.67 16.51
N THR A 279 -6.21 -8.34 16.42
CA THR A 279 -5.10 -9.28 16.27
C THR A 279 -4.01 -8.95 17.28
N ARG A 280 -3.06 -9.86 17.50
CA ARG A 280 -2.02 -9.70 18.53
C ARG A 280 -0.62 -9.91 17.95
N PRO A 281 0.47 -9.62 18.69
CA PRO A 281 1.82 -10.00 18.25
C PRO A 281 1.94 -11.52 18.02
N PRO A 282 2.86 -11.98 17.15
CA PRO A 282 3.09 -13.40 16.94
C PRO A 282 3.87 -14.02 18.11
N SER A 283 3.83 -15.35 18.23
CA SER A 283 4.79 -16.08 19.08
C SER A 283 6.19 -16.05 18.46
N ALA A 284 7.20 -16.54 19.20
CA ALA A 284 8.51 -16.82 18.60
C ALA A 284 8.40 -17.77 17.38
N PRO A 285 9.32 -17.68 16.41
CA PRO A 285 9.54 -18.71 15.39
C PRO A 285 9.85 -20.08 16.00
N VAL A 286 9.69 -21.16 15.24
CA VAL A 286 10.00 -22.53 15.69
C VAL A 286 11.00 -23.21 14.76
N ASN A 287 11.59 -24.32 15.20
CA ASN A 287 12.47 -25.17 14.39
C ASN A 287 13.62 -24.41 13.70
N ILE A 288 14.40 -23.61 14.45
CA ILE A 288 15.62 -22.99 13.91
C ILE A 288 16.62 -24.09 13.54
N ILE A 289 17.09 -24.06 12.29
CA ILE A 289 18.18 -24.85 11.75
C ILE A 289 19.35 -23.90 11.45
N SER A 290 20.57 -24.34 11.72
CA SER A 290 21.78 -23.54 11.47
C SER A 290 22.87 -24.37 10.81
N SER A 291 23.50 -23.84 9.77
CA SER A 291 24.62 -24.44 9.06
C SER A 291 25.82 -23.49 9.06
N VAL A 292 27.04 -24.00 9.30
CA VAL A 292 28.26 -23.20 9.46
C VAL A 292 29.25 -23.56 8.36
N ASN A 293 29.67 -22.57 7.57
CA ASN A 293 30.63 -22.75 6.48
C ASN A 293 31.80 -21.76 6.63
N GLY A 294 32.81 -22.14 7.41
CA GLY A 294 33.96 -21.27 7.66
C GLY A 294 33.59 -20.09 8.57
N THR A 295 33.54 -18.90 7.96
CA THR A 295 33.16 -17.63 8.58
C THR A 295 31.76 -17.13 8.16
N SER A 296 30.96 -17.99 7.53
CA SER A 296 29.53 -17.75 7.30
C SER A 296 28.65 -18.72 8.06
N VAL A 297 27.42 -18.27 8.35
CA VAL A 297 26.36 -19.01 9.01
C VAL A 297 25.08 -18.81 8.22
N SER A 298 24.46 -19.91 7.76
CA SER A 298 23.12 -19.89 7.20
C SER A 298 22.13 -20.34 8.28
N LEU A 299 21.05 -19.56 8.44
CA LEU A 299 19.96 -19.79 9.38
C LEU A 299 18.68 -20.00 8.58
N GLU A 300 17.90 -21.00 8.98
CA GLU A 300 16.56 -21.30 8.46
C GLU A 300 15.62 -21.54 9.65
N TRP A 301 14.33 -21.21 9.53
CA TRP A 301 13.34 -21.45 10.58
C TRP A 301 11.96 -21.73 10.01
N ALA A 302 11.03 -22.16 10.87
CA ALA A 302 9.62 -22.29 10.54
C ALA A 302 8.78 -21.18 11.19
N SER A 303 7.63 -20.89 10.57
CA SER A 303 6.71 -19.84 11.02
C SER A 303 6.24 -20.03 12.48
N PRO A 304 5.94 -18.92 13.20
CA PRO A 304 5.40 -18.97 14.54
C PRO A 304 4.18 -19.89 14.69
N MET A 305 4.13 -20.65 15.79
CA MET A 305 2.99 -21.51 16.13
C MET A 305 1.69 -20.70 16.30
N ASN A 306 1.79 -19.41 16.60
CA ASN A 306 0.67 -18.47 16.55
C ASN A 306 1.12 -17.17 15.85
N THR A 307 0.58 -16.85 14.67
CA THR A 307 0.90 -15.60 13.94
C THR A 307 0.17 -14.36 14.47
N GLY A 308 -0.56 -14.49 15.58
CA GLY A 308 -1.42 -13.45 16.12
C GLY A 308 -2.72 -13.20 15.35
N GLY A 309 -3.03 -14.08 14.37
CA GLY A 309 -4.21 -13.95 13.50
C GLY A 309 -3.93 -13.19 12.19
N ARG A 310 -2.67 -12.86 11.89
CA ARG A 310 -2.26 -12.11 10.69
C ARG A 310 -1.41 -12.96 9.74
N SER A 311 -1.27 -12.47 8.51
CA SER A 311 -0.35 -12.99 7.48
C SER A 311 0.79 -12.02 7.14
N ASP A 312 0.79 -10.80 7.69
CA ASP A 312 1.84 -9.78 7.54
C ASP A 312 3.03 -10.01 8.50
N VAL A 313 3.40 -11.29 8.71
CA VAL A 313 4.50 -11.68 9.59
C VAL A 313 5.83 -11.47 8.87
N ILE A 314 6.74 -10.78 9.54
CA ILE A 314 8.13 -10.53 9.12
C ILE A 314 9.10 -10.94 10.23
N TYR A 315 10.36 -11.16 9.89
CA TYR A 315 11.40 -11.59 10.81
C TYR A 315 12.56 -10.60 10.89
N ASP A 316 13.04 -10.38 12.11
CA ASP A 316 14.24 -9.59 12.42
C ASP A 316 15.28 -10.47 13.11
N VAL A 317 16.54 -10.39 12.67
CA VAL A 317 17.64 -11.21 13.17
C VAL A 317 18.65 -10.35 13.93
N ILE A 318 18.70 -10.55 15.24
CA ILE A 318 19.66 -9.90 16.15
C ILE A 318 20.87 -10.83 16.31
N CYS A 319 22.08 -10.30 16.13
CA CYS A 319 23.33 -11.03 16.24
C CYS A 319 24.12 -10.48 17.43
N GLN A 320 24.51 -11.35 18.35
CA GLN A 320 25.40 -11.01 19.46
C GLN A 320 26.64 -11.89 19.40
N LYS A 321 27.84 -11.31 19.48
CA LYS A 321 29.11 -12.03 19.63
C LYS A 321 29.40 -12.18 21.13
N CYS A 322 29.52 -13.40 21.62
CA CYS A 322 29.77 -13.69 23.04
C CYS A 322 31.20 -14.18 23.26
N ASP A 323 31.76 -13.90 24.44
CA ASP A 323 33.00 -14.57 24.87
C ASP A 323 32.75 -16.03 25.30
N LYS A 324 33.81 -16.79 25.55
CA LYS A 324 33.77 -18.25 25.80
C LYS A 324 32.89 -18.66 26.98
N ASP A 325 32.81 -17.83 28.02
CA ASP A 325 31.98 -18.07 29.20
C ASP A 325 30.53 -17.58 29.03
N GLY A 326 30.19 -16.92 27.91
CA GLY A 326 28.83 -16.45 27.60
C GLY A 326 28.31 -15.26 28.44
N VAL A 327 29.09 -14.78 29.42
CA VAL A 327 28.66 -13.73 30.37
C VAL A 327 28.59 -12.34 29.74
N GLN A 328 29.42 -12.05 28.73
CA GLN A 328 29.42 -10.79 28.00
C GLN A 328 29.22 -11.05 26.50
N CYS A 329 28.28 -10.32 25.91
CA CYS A 329 27.91 -10.42 24.49
C CYS A 329 27.65 -9.03 23.89
N GLU A 330 28.34 -8.71 22.80
CA GLU A 330 28.26 -7.42 22.09
C GLU A 330 27.48 -7.56 20.77
N ASP A 331 26.83 -6.50 20.27
CA ASP A 331 26.20 -6.53 18.94
C ASP A 331 27.28 -6.69 17.84
N CYS A 332 27.07 -7.66 16.96
CA CYS A 332 27.94 -7.96 15.82
C CYS A 332 28.23 -6.76 14.89
N ARG A 333 27.41 -5.70 14.94
CA ARG A 333 27.61 -4.45 14.20
C ARG A 333 28.70 -3.54 14.80
N VAL A 334 28.99 -3.62 16.10
CA VAL A 334 29.88 -2.68 16.82
C VAL A 334 31.35 -3.12 16.79
N GLY A 335 31.80 -3.65 15.64
CA GLY A 335 33.16 -4.13 15.40
C GLY A 335 34.22 -3.02 15.23
N GLY A 336 34.18 -1.98 16.06
CA GLY A 336 35.11 -0.86 16.05
C GLY A 336 34.96 0.02 17.30
N ASN A 337 36.09 0.34 17.96
CA ASN A 337 36.12 1.00 19.26
C ASN A 337 35.27 2.29 19.32
N GLY A 338 34.23 2.27 20.15
CA GLY A 338 33.39 3.42 20.45
C GLY A 338 32.63 3.23 21.76
N VAL A 339 33.27 3.53 22.90
CA VAL A 339 32.60 3.53 24.20
C VAL A 339 31.62 4.70 24.25
N GLY A 340 30.36 4.44 23.91
CA GLY A 340 29.25 5.39 23.94
C GLY A 340 28.03 4.72 24.57
N ASN A 341 27.78 4.99 25.85
CA ASN A 341 26.66 4.39 26.59
C ASN A 341 25.33 5.02 26.16
N ILE A 342 24.48 4.28 25.44
CA ILE A 342 23.16 4.77 24.97
C ILE A 342 22.04 4.08 25.76
N ASN A 343 21.79 4.57 26.98
CA ASN A 343 20.47 4.40 27.59
C ASN A 343 19.45 5.26 26.81
N GLY A 344 18.31 4.68 26.45
CA GLY A 344 17.30 5.36 25.65
C GLY A 344 16.62 6.49 26.42
N ALA A 345 16.62 7.69 25.84
CA ALA A 345 15.74 8.80 26.23
C ALA A 345 15.39 9.62 24.98
N VAL A 346 14.10 9.90 24.79
CA VAL A 346 13.61 10.83 23.75
C VAL A 346 13.52 12.21 24.37
N PRO A 347 14.10 13.26 23.76
CA PRO A 347 13.77 14.65 24.06
C PRO A 347 12.93 15.30 22.94
N GLU A 348 12.10 16.25 23.33
CA GLU A 348 11.22 17.01 22.43
C GLU A 348 11.95 18.20 21.75
N THR A 349 11.20 18.98 20.97
CA THR A 349 11.69 20.08 20.13
C THR A 349 12.06 21.36 20.89
N SER A 350 13.19 22.02 20.54
CA SER A 350 13.25 23.49 20.33
C SER A 350 14.65 24.03 19.97
N GLY A 351 14.73 25.02 19.07
CA GLY A 351 15.42 26.29 19.38
C GLY A 351 16.93 26.51 19.10
N VAL A 352 17.27 26.91 17.86
CA VAL A 352 18.11 28.11 17.53
C VAL A 352 19.64 28.18 17.86
N ASN A 353 20.42 28.46 16.79
CA ASN A 353 21.76 29.11 16.68
C ASN A 353 23.03 28.57 17.39
N GLY A 354 23.93 27.98 16.57
CA GLY A 354 25.13 28.69 16.06
C GLY A 354 26.43 28.74 16.89
N GLY A 355 27.57 28.43 16.27
CA GLY A 355 28.90 28.72 16.84
C GLY A 355 30.08 27.90 16.27
N THR A 356 30.94 28.57 15.49
CA THR A 356 32.39 28.31 15.24
C THR A 356 33.03 27.00 15.76
N GLY A 357 33.58 26.19 14.85
CA GLY A 357 34.32 24.96 15.18
C GLY A 357 35.77 25.16 15.63
N ALA A 358 36.40 24.05 16.02
CA ALA A 358 37.84 23.94 16.26
C ALA A 358 38.36 22.62 15.68
N SER A 359 39.44 22.67 14.90
CA SER A 359 40.11 21.49 14.37
C SER A 359 41.04 20.87 15.43
N ASN A 360 40.94 19.56 15.64
CA ASN A 360 41.96 18.78 16.33
C ASN A 360 42.19 17.47 15.58
N GLY A 361 43.45 17.12 15.35
CA GLY A 361 43.84 16.02 14.47
C GLY A 361 43.61 14.65 15.10
N VAL A 362 42.69 13.86 14.55
CA VAL A 362 42.59 12.42 14.86
C VAL A 362 43.78 11.72 14.22
N VAL A 363 44.68 11.18 15.05
CA VAL A 363 45.76 10.30 14.60
C VAL A 363 45.15 8.99 14.11
N VAL A 364 45.09 8.80 12.80
CA VAL A 364 44.51 7.60 12.18
C VAL A 364 45.42 6.40 12.42
N ALA A 365 45.15 5.67 13.51
CA ALA A 365 45.73 4.37 13.76
C ALA A 365 45.25 3.39 12.68
N ARG A 366 46.14 3.03 11.74
CA ARG A 366 45.91 1.99 10.72
C ARG A 366 45.82 0.61 11.39
N SER A 367 44.63 0.25 11.87
CA SER A 367 44.29 -1.12 12.24
C SER A 367 43.83 -1.93 11.01
N GLY A 368 44.04 -3.24 11.02
CA GLY A 368 43.70 -4.12 9.90
C GLY A 368 42.19 -4.24 9.69
N SER A 369 41.73 -4.17 8.44
CA SER A 369 40.30 -4.16 8.09
C SER A 369 39.65 -5.54 8.22
N THR A 370 39.04 -5.83 9.37
CA THR A 370 37.95 -6.81 9.43
C THR A 370 36.74 -6.27 8.68
N ALA A 371 36.26 -7.02 7.69
CA ALA A 371 35.06 -6.64 6.95
C ALA A 371 33.83 -6.67 7.89
N PRO A 372 32.87 -5.74 7.75
CA PRO A 372 31.68 -5.71 8.60
C PRO A 372 30.80 -6.94 8.38
N VAL A 373 30.17 -7.42 9.45
CA VAL A 373 29.20 -8.53 9.41
C VAL A 373 28.05 -8.16 8.48
N ARG A 374 27.75 -9.03 7.50
CA ARG A 374 26.76 -8.77 6.45
C ARG A 374 25.69 -9.86 6.43
N PHE A 375 24.43 -9.44 6.38
CA PHE A 375 23.26 -10.31 6.24
C PHE A 375 22.80 -10.32 4.77
N ILE A 376 22.39 -11.48 4.28
CA ILE A 376 21.84 -11.68 2.92
C ILE A 376 20.59 -12.56 3.06
N PRO A 377 19.40 -12.13 2.56
CA PRO A 377 19.19 -10.94 1.73
C PRO A 377 19.27 -9.63 2.54
N GLN A 378 18.76 -9.62 3.77
CA GLN A 378 18.79 -8.48 4.69
C GLN A 378 18.73 -8.96 6.16
N GLN A 379 18.84 -8.05 7.14
CA GLN A 379 18.83 -8.41 8.57
C GLN A 379 17.44 -8.29 9.22
N THR A 380 16.59 -7.40 8.70
CA THR A 380 15.32 -6.99 9.29
C THR A 380 14.25 -6.91 8.21
N GLY A 381 12.98 -7.14 8.57
CA GLY A 381 11.88 -7.17 7.62
C GLY A 381 11.95 -8.34 6.64
N LEU A 382 12.50 -9.48 7.05
CA LEU A 382 12.55 -10.70 6.24
C LEU A 382 11.15 -11.32 6.13
N THR A 383 10.62 -11.48 4.92
CA THR A 383 9.37 -12.24 4.66
C THR A 383 9.62 -13.74 4.54
N GLU A 384 10.80 -14.11 4.06
CA GLU A 384 11.23 -15.51 3.94
C GLU A 384 11.97 -15.96 5.20
N ALA A 385 11.79 -17.22 5.58
CA ALA A 385 12.25 -17.75 6.87
C ALA A 385 13.72 -18.24 6.84
N TRP A 386 14.60 -17.46 6.20
CA TRP A 386 16.02 -17.75 6.11
C TRP A 386 16.88 -16.48 6.05
N VAL A 387 18.14 -16.58 6.49
CA VAL A 387 19.18 -15.57 6.25
C VAL A 387 20.56 -16.22 6.22
N THR A 388 21.47 -15.73 5.39
CA THR A 388 22.90 -16.07 5.47
C THR A 388 23.69 -14.87 5.98
N VAL A 389 24.48 -15.10 7.02
CA VAL A 389 25.33 -14.13 7.70
C VAL A 389 26.79 -14.38 7.31
N LEU A 390 27.48 -13.34 6.86
CA LEU A 390 28.84 -13.36 6.34
C LEU A 390 29.78 -12.49 7.18
N ASN A 391 31.10 -12.70 7.00
CA ASN A 391 32.19 -11.95 7.64
C ASN A 391 32.23 -12.08 9.17
N LEU A 392 31.77 -13.21 9.72
CA LEU A 392 31.91 -13.50 11.14
C LEU A 392 33.38 -13.81 11.48
N ALA A 393 33.82 -13.52 12.69
CA ALA A 393 35.17 -13.88 13.14
C ALA A 393 35.30 -15.42 13.22
N ALA A 394 36.45 -15.95 12.82
CA ALA A 394 36.74 -17.39 12.88
C ALA A 394 36.97 -17.85 14.33
N HIS A 395 36.52 -19.05 14.66
CA HIS A 395 36.57 -19.64 16.01
C HIS A 395 36.01 -18.74 17.13
N ALA A 396 34.85 -18.12 16.89
CA ALA A 396 34.15 -17.25 17.85
C ALA A 396 32.71 -17.72 18.07
N ASN A 397 32.16 -17.43 19.25
CA ASN A 397 30.78 -17.76 19.63
C ASN A 397 29.84 -16.61 19.26
N TYR A 398 28.72 -16.96 18.64
CA TYR A 398 27.66 -16.06 18.22
C TYR A 398 26.31 -16.58 18.68
N THR A 399 25.52 -15.71 19.29
CA THR A 399 24.13 -15.93 19.66
C THR A 399 23.25 -15.17 18.68
N PHE A 400 22.45 -15.89 17.90
CA PHE A 400 21.45 -15.31 17.03
C PHE A 400 20.07 -15.42 17.68
N ARG A 401 19.33 -14.31 17.69
CA ARG A 401 17.93 -14.25 18.11
C ARG A 401 17.09 -13.87 16.90
N ILE A 402 16.13 -14.72 16.54
CA ILE A 402 15.17 -14.45 15.47
C ILE A 402 13.85 -14.06 16.14
N VAL A 403 13.40 -12.84 15.85
CA VAL A 403 12.15 -12.26 16.35
C VAL A 403 11.12 -12.32 15.23
N ALA A 404 9.90 -12.76 15.54
CA ALA A 404 8.78 -12.58 14.64
C ALA A 404 8.04 -11.28 15.01
N LEU A 405 7.69 -10.50 14.00
CA LEU A 405 6.94 -9.25 14.11
C LEU A 405 5.75 -9.29 13.14
N ASN A 406 4.72 -8.51 13.40
CA ASN A 406 3.57 -8.33 12.50
C ASN A 406 3.02 -6.89 12.60
N GLY A 407 2.00 -6.57 11.81
CA GLY A 407 1.44 -5.20 11.70
C GLY A 407 0.98 -4.56 13.01
N VAL A 408 0.72 -5.34 14.08
CA VAL A 408 0.30 -4.83 15.40
C VAL A 408 1.36 -4.96 16.50
N THR A 409 2.54 -5.51 16.20
CA THR A 409 3.54 -5.81 17.25
C THR A 409 4.07 -4.55 17.95
N HIS A 410 4.08 -3.41 17.26
CA HIS A 410 4.49 -2.11 17.81
C HIS A 410 3.44 -1.44 18.72
N LEU A 411 2.23 -2.01 18.84
CA LEU A 411 1.15 -1.53 19.71
C LEU A 411 1.12 -2.26 21.07
N SER A 412 1.95 -3.29 21.23
CA SER A 412 2.08 -4.08 22.45
C SER A 412 3.05 -3.44 23.43
N ASN A 413 2.69 -3.44 24.72
CA ASN A 413 3.62 -3.11 25.81
C ASN A 413 4.54 -4.30 26.18
N GLU A 414 4.22 -5.52 25.74
CA GLU A 414 5.06 -6.71 25.94
C GLU A 414 6.16 -6.79 24.89
N SER A 415 7.39 -7.11 25.32
CA SER A 415 8.55 -7.30 24.44
C SER A 415 8.35 -8.48 23.47
N PRO A 416 8.64 -8.35 22.17
CA PRO A 416 8.50 -9.44 21.20
C PRO A 416 9.26 -10.72 21.58
N GLN A 417 8.64 -11.87 21.34
CA GLN A 417 9.25 -13.16 21.66
C GLN A 417 10.31 -13.54 20.60
N SER A 418 11.51 -13.92 21.08
CA SER A 418 12.63 -14.33 20.22
C SER A 418 12.96 -15.81 20.40
N ALA A 419 13.12 -16.55 19.29
CA ALA A 419 13.78 -17.85 19.31
C ALA A 419 15.30 -17.67 19.18
N MET A 420 16.10 -18.51 19.83
CA MET A 420 17.57 -18.33 19.96
C MET A 420 18.33 -19.56 19.45
N VAL A 421 19.48 -19.33 18.81
CA VAL A 421 20.49 -20.36 18.52
C VAL A 421 21.90 -19.85 18.83
N ASN A 422 22.72 -20.70 19.46
CA ASN A 422 24.12 -20.42 19.78
C ASN A 422 25.03 -21.21 18.84
N ILE A 423 26.00 -20.54 18.22
CA ILE A 423 26.78 -21.05 17.09
C ILE A 423 28.26 -20.68 17.27
N THR A 424 29.15 -21.64 17.07
CA THR A 424 30.60 -21.40 17.01
C THR A 424 31.06 -21.48 15.56
N THR A 425 31.76 -20.47 15.06
CA THR A 425 32.33 -20.48 13.70
C THR A 425 33.51 -21.44 13.59
N ASN A 426 33.78 -21.94 12.38
CA ASN A 426 34.91 -22.83 12.12
C ASN A 426 36.25 -22.09 12.33
N GLN A 427 37.32 -22.86 12.54
CA GLN A 427 38.68 -22.29 12.54
C GLN A 427 39.10 -21.88 11.12
N ALA A 428 39.96 -20.88 11.04
CA ALA A 428 40.63 -20.44 9.80
C ALA A 428 42.14 -20.32 10.03
N ALA A 429 42.89 -20.03 8.97
CA ALA A 429 44.32 -19.74 9.08
C ALA A 429 44.56 -18.48 9.96
N PRO A 430 45.59 -18.45 10.83
CA PRO A 430 45.93 -17.27 11.61
C PRO A 430 46.32 -16.05 10.76
N SER A 431 46.21 -14.88 11.38
CA SER A 431 46.88 -13.65 10.92
C SER A 431 48.42 -13.77 10.97
N GLU A 432 49.14 -12.79 10.43
CA GLU A 432 50.61 -12.77 10.48
C GLU A 432 51.14 -12.45 11.90
N VAL A 433 52.34 -12.96 12.21
CA VAL A 433 53.02 -12.67 13.47
C VAL A 433 53.69 -11.30 13.37
N MET A 434 53.05 -10.28 13.94
CA MET A 434 53.45 -8.86 13.78
C MET A 434 54.78 -8.49 14.45
N ALA A 435 55.18 -9.18 15.52
CA ALA A 435 56.32 -8.80 16.36
C ALA A 435 57.22 -10.00 16.67
N VAL A 436 58.28 -10.15 15.89
CA VAL A 436 59.37 -11.10 16.14
C VAL A 436 60.56 -10.34 16.75
N ARG A 437 61.09 -10.83 17.86
CA ARG A 437 62.20 -10.25 18.63
C ARG A 437 63.37 -11.24 18.69
N GLN A 438 64.58 -10.72 18.65
CA GLN A 438 65.78 -11.44 19.04
C GLN A 438 66.01 -11.26 20.55
N GLU A 439 66.44 -12.31 21.23
CA GLU A 439 66.94 -12.21 22.62
C GLU A 439 68.47 -12.40 22.65
N ASN A 440 68.96 -13.49 22.07
CA ASN A 440 70.37 -13.89 22.12
C ASN A 440 70.83 -14.41 20.76
N ALA A 441 72.04 -14.02 20.33
CA ALA A 441 72.76 -14.67 19.24
C ALA A 441 74.14 -15.13 19.71
N SER A 442 74.45 -16.42 19.52
CA SER A 442 75.79 -16.95 19.65
C SER A 442 76.51 -16.92 18.29
N GLN A 443 77.69 -17.51 18.24
CA GLN A 443 78.45 -17.72 16.99
C GLN A 443 77.80 -18.74 16.04
N ASN A 444 76.82 -19.52 16.52
CA ASN A 444 76.26 -20.66 15.79
C ASN A 444 74.75 -20.90 16.03
N SER A 445 74.08 -19.98 16.73
CA SER A 445 72.64 -20.08 17.02
C SER A 445 72.01 -18.71 17.31
N VAL A 446 70.72 -18.59 17.05
CA VAL A 446 69.89 -17.41 17.31
C VAL A 446 68.64 -17.85 18.06
N THR A 447 68.32 -17.17 19.17
CA THR A 447 67.08 -17.38 19.93
C THR A 447 66.07 -16.28 19.59
N LEU A 448 64.92 -16.70 19.07
CA LEU A 448 63.80 -15.88 18.64
C LEU A 448 62.64 -15.99 19.63
N PHE A 449 61.95 -14.88 19.86
CA PHE A 449 60.71 -14.79 20.62
C PHE A 449 59.69 -14.00 19.82
N TRP A 450 58.42 -14.37 19.90
CA TRP A 450 57.34 -13.64 19.24
C TRP A 450 56.10 -13.60 20.14
N HIS A 451 55.01 -13.02 19.65
CA HIS A 451 53.71 -13.06 20.32
C HIS A 451 52.72 -13.82 19.41
N GLU A 452 51.62 -14.28 19.98
CA GLU A 452 50.58 -14.93 19.18
C GLU A 452 50.00 -13.92 18.16
N PRO A 453 49.54 -14.37 16.97
CA PRO A 453 48.91 -13.50 16.00
C PRO A 453 47.68 -12.80 16.60
N VAL A 454 47.51 -11.50 16.30
CA VAL A 454 46.43 -10.66 16.84
C VAL A 454 45.03 -11.25 16.60
N GLN A 455 44.90 -11.97 15.49
CA GLN A 455 43.74 -12.84 15.20
C GLN A 455 44.26 -14.28 15.04
N PRO A 456 44.15 -15.14 16.06
CA PRO A 456 44.61 -16.54 16.00
C PRO A 456 43.67 -17.41 15.17
N ASN A 457 42.41 -17.01 14.99
CA ASN A 457 41.39 -17.65 14.14
C ASN A 457 41.10 -19.14 14.44
N GLY A 458 41.56 -19.66 15.57
CA GLY A 458 41.54 -21.08 15.91
C GLY A 458 42.43 -21.39 17.10
N VAL A 459 42.72 -22.67 17.30
CA VAL A 459 43.72 -23.14 18.27
C VAL A 459 45.05 -23.30 17.54
N ILE A 460 46.08 -22.58 17.99
CA ILE A 460 47.41 -22.66 17.40
C ILE A 460 48.05 -24.01 17.79
N LEU A 461 48.48 -24.77 16.78
CA LEU A 461 49.04 -26.11 16.93
C LEU A 461 50.58 -26.10 16.95
N GLU A 462 51.16 -25.24 16.10
CA GLU A 462 52.60 -25.06 15.91
C GLU A 462 52.90 -23.74 15.17
N TYR A 463 54.14 -23.29 15.28
CA TYR A 463 54.73 -22.21 14.51
C TYR A 463 55.79 -22.78 13.55
N ASP A 464 55.74 -22.43 12.27
CA ASP A 464 56.82 -22.67 11.31
C ASP A 464 57.77 -21.46 11.29
N ILE A 465 59.06 -21.68 11.52
CA ILE A 465 60.14 -20.71 11.37
C ILE A 465 60.92 -21.06 10.09
N LYS A 466 60.86 -20.22 9.07
CA LYS A 466 61.71 -20.29 7.87
C LYS A 466 62.93 -19.39 8.08
N TYR A 467 64.12 -19.85 7.72
CA TYR A 467 65.34 -19.05 7.77
C TYR A 467 66.29 -19.33 6.61
N TYR A 468 67.03 -18.33 6.17
CA TYR A 468 67.98 -18.44 5.05
C TYR A 468 69.10 -17.39 5.16
N GLU A 469 70.21 -17.61 4.45
CA GLU A 469 71.32 -16.66 4.39
C GLU A 469 70.94 -15.51 3.46
N LYS A 470 71.12 -14.26 3.92
CA LYS A 470 70.62 -13.06 3.24
C LYS A 470 71.08 -12.95 1.78
N ASP A 471 72.32 -13.36 1.51
CA ASP A 471 72.94 -13.30 0.18
C ASP A 471 72.54 -14.48 -0.74
N ASN A 472 71.66 -15.38 -0.29
CA ASN A 472 71.34 -16.64 -0.96
C ASN A 472 69.85 -17.04 -0.86
N GLU A 473 68.93 -16.09 -1.09
CA GLU A 473 67.47 -16.30 -0.93
C GLU A 473 66.90 -17.47 -1.75
N GLN A 474 67.53 -17.84 -2.88
CA GLN A 474 66.95 -18.74 -3.88
C GLN A 474 67.44 -20.20 -3.82
N HIS A 475 68.60 -20.51 -3.23
CA HIS A 475 69.17 -21.87 -3.31
C HIS A 475 69.05 -22.72 -2.04
N SER A 476 68.91 -22.14 -0.84
CA SER A 476 68.66 -22.93 0.37
C SER A 476 67.99 -22.14 1.51
N PHE A 477 66.93 -22.71 2.06
CA PHE A 477 66.30 -22.26 3.30
C PHE A 477 66.17 -23.44 4.27
N GLY A 478 66.41 -23.17 5.55
CA GLY A 478 66.08 -24.08 6.64
C GLY A 478 64.66 -23.84 7.15
N THR A 479 64.08 -24.86 7.76
CA THR A 479 62.84 -24.74 8.53
C THR A 479 63.02 -25.35 9.92
N LEU A 480 62.39 -24.72 10.90
CA LEU A 480 62.27 -25.20 12.28
C LEU A 480 60.81 -25.08 12.70
N LYS A 481 60.37 -25.93 13.63
CA LYS A 481 59.03 -25.88 14.22
C LYS A 481 59.12 -25.68 15.73
N SER A 482 58.19 -24.92 16.29
CA SER A 482 58.01 -24.81 17.74
C SER A 482 56.52 -24.83 18.10
N LYS A 483 56.20 -25.37 19.28
CA LYS A 483 54.85 -25.24 19.87
C LYS A 483 54.72 -23.99 20.75
N ASN A 484 55.84 -23.43 21.17
CA ASN A 484 55.90 -22.25 22.04
C ASN A 484 56.13 -21.00 21.18
N THR A 485 55.85 -19.82 21.75
CA THR A 485 56.16 -18.50 21.18
C THR A 485 57.66 -18.13 21.19
N SER A 486 58.52 -19.15 21.24
CA SER A 486 59.98 -19.02 21.18
C SER A 486 60.62 -20.23 20.50
N ALA A 487 61.79 -20.01 19.88
CA ALA A 487 62.62 -21.07 19.30
C ALA A 487 64.09 -20.66 19.25
N LYS A 488 64.98 -21.66 19.37
CA LYS A 488 66.43 -21.49 19.15
C LYS A 488 66.82 -22.20 17.86
N VAL A 489 67.20 -21.44 16.84
CA VAL A 489 67.76 -21.97 15.59
C VAL A 489 69.26 -22.17 15.79
N SER A 490 69.78 -23.37 15.51
CA SER A 490 71.17 -23.76 15.78
C SER A 490 71.83 -24.43 14.57
N GLY A 491 73.16 -24.33 14.46
CA GLY A 491 73.92 -24.81 13.29
C GLY A 491 74.16 -23.71 12.24
N LEU A 492 74.01 -22.45 12.61
CA LEU A 492 74.23 -21.29 11.75
C LEU A 492 75.74 -21.00 11.59
N LYS A 493 76.15 -20.41 10.46
CA LYS A 493 77.54 -19.97 10.24
C LYS A 493 77.88 -18.75 11.12
N PRO A 494 79.12 -18.60 11.61
CA PRO A 494 79.55 -17.44 12.41
C PRO A 494 79.82 -16.18 11.57
N GLY A 495 79.33 -15.03 12.02
CA GLY A 495 79.47 -13.74 11.34
C GLY A 495 78.55 -13.51 10.14
N THR A 496 77.59 -14.39 9.88
CA THR A 496 76.70 -14.38 8.71
C THR A 496 75.34 -13.76 9.05
N SER A 497 74.78 -12.93 8.15
CA SER A 497 73.41 -12.43 8.24
C SER A 497 72.40 -13.48 7.76
N TYR A 498 71.45 -13.82 8.62
CA TYR A 498 70.31 -14.67 8.30
C TYR A 498 69.01 -13.86 8.33
N ILE A 499 68.11 -14.15 7.40
CA ILE A 499 66.73 -13.67 7.42
C ILE A 499 65.84 -14.72 8.08
N PHE A 500 64.93 -14.28 8.95
CA PHE A 500 63.96 -15.12 9.66
C PHE A 500 62.53 -14.67 9.36
N GLN A 501 61.64 -15.64 9.12
CA GLN A 501 60.21 -15.46 8.84
C GLN A 501 59.40 -16.49 9.64
N ILE A 502 58.37 -16.05 10.39
CA ILE A 502 57.59 -16.91 11.30
C ILE A 502 56.11 -16.88 10.94
N ARG A 503 55.43 -18.03 10.93
CA ARG A 503 53.97 -18.13 10.80
C ARG A 503 53.37 -19.10 11.81
N ALA A 504 52.16 -18.83 12.27
CA ALA A 504 51.37 -19.77 13.08
C ALA A 504 50.55 -20.73 12.21
N ARG A 505 50.12 -21.86 12.78
CA ARG A 505 49.30 -22.88 12.12
C ARG A 505 48.14 -23.33 13.01
N THR A 506 46.93 -23.37 12.45
CA THR A 506 45.73 -23.98 13.05
C THR A 506 45.38 -25.28 12.31
N SER A 507 44.34 -25.99 12.74
CA SER A 507 43.80 -27.14 11.99
C SER A 507 43.31 -26.79 10.58
N ALA A 508 42.96 -25.52 10.34
CA ALA A 508 42.49 -25.02 9.05
C ALA A 508 43.61 -24.57 8.10
N GLY A 509 44.87 -24.45 8.57
CA GLY A 509 46.01 -24.14 7.71
C GLY A 509 47.10 -23.27 8.34
N CYS A 510 48.05 -22.86 7.52
CA CYS A 510 49.13 -21.94 7.92
C CYS A 510 48.71 -20.48 7.67
N GLY A 511 49.01 -19.61 8.62
CA GLY A 511 48.93 -18.16 8.43
C GLY A 511 50.00 -17.63 7.48
N ARG A 512 49.97 -16.32 7.20
CA ARG A 512 51.04 -15.65 6.46
C ARG A 512 52.32 -15.61 7.29
N PHE A 513 53.47 -15.63 6.62
CA PHE A 513 54.75 -15.35 7.26
C PHE A 513 54.79 -13.90 7.76
N SER A 514 55.43 -13.69 8.90
CA SER A 514 55.80 -12.38 9.43
C SER A 514 56.62 -11.58 8.44
N GLN A 515 56.72 -10.27 8.71
CA GLN A 515 57.80 -9.45 8.17
C GLN A 515 59.16 -10.11 8.44
N SER A 516 60.07 -9.98 7.47
CA SER A 516 61.43 -10.54 7.52
C SER A 516 62.28 -9.83 8.57
N VAL A 517 62.91 -10.58 9.48
CA VAL A 517 63.87 -10.05 10.46
C VAL A 517 65.28 -10.50 10.09
N GLU A 518 66.19 -9.55 9.89
CA GLU A 518 67.63 -9.82 9.69
C GLU A 518 68.35 -9.90 11.03
N ILE A 519 69.14 -10.97 11.24
CA ILE A 519 69.98 -11.16 12.43
C ILE A 519 71.35 -11.68 11.99
N GLN A 520 72.42 -11.03 12.43
CA GLN A 520 73.80 -11.50 12.24
C GLN A 520 74.25 -12.36 13.42
N THR A 521 74.89 -13.50 13.14
CA THR A 521 75.51 -14.35 14.17
C THR A 521 76.82 -13.78 14.70
N GLY A 522 77.22 -14.18 15.91
CA GLY A 522 78.50 -13.77 16.50
C GLY A 522 79.70 -14.22 15.65
N LYS A 523 80.74 -13.39 15.59
CA LYS A 523 81.99 -13.75 14.91
C LYS A 523 82.75 -14.81 15.74
N ALA A 524 83.33 -15.81 15.08
CA ALA A 524 84.15 -16.82 15.73
C ALA A 524 85.41 -16.18 16.37
N PRO A 525 85.99 -16.76 17.44
CA PRO A 525 87.23 -16.25 18.01
C PRO A 525 88.38 -16.41 17.01
N PRO A 526 89.32 -15.46 16.92
CA PRO A 526 90.47 -15.60 16.04
C PRO A 526 91.29 -16.84 16.43
N HIS A 527 91.54 -17.73 15.46
CA HIS A 527 92.26 -18.97 15.67
C HIS A 527 93.71 -18.68 16.08
N ARG A 528 94.04 -18.90 17.37
CA ARG A 528 95.38 -18.67 17.93
C ARG A 528 96.36 -19.75 17.44
N ASN A 529 96.99 -19.49 16.30
CA ASN A 529 98.12 -20.29 15.81
C ASN A 529 99.26 -20.34 16.86
N PRO A 530 99.60 -21.50 17.44
CA PRO A 530 100.61 -21.58 18.51
C PRO A 530 102.03 -21.20 18.04
N ASN A 531 102.29 -21.30 16.74
CA ASN A 531 103.62 -21.12 16.15
C ASN A 531 104.14 -19.67 16.22
N ALA A 532 103.30 -18.68 16.52
CA ALA A 532 103.72 -17.28 16.67
C ALA A 532 104.60 -17.02 17.91
N ILE A 533 104.42 -17.80 18.98
CA ILE A 533 105.13 -17.59 20.26
C ILE A 533 106.61 -18.00 20.13
N ILE A 534 106.90 -19.06 19.36
CA ILE A 534 108.25 -19.60 19.18
C ILE A 534 109.17 -18.59 18.47
N TRP A 535 108.67 -17.89 17.45
CA TRP A 535 109.46 -16.91 16.70
C TRP A 535 109.86 -15.67 17.51
N ILE A 536 109.02 -15.22 18.44
CA ILE A 536 109.31 -14.07 19.30
C ILE A 536 110.43 -14.42 20.28
N CYS A 537 110.37 -15.58 20.94
CA CYS A 537 111.40 -16.02 21.88
C CYS A 537 112.77 -16.22 21.21
N MET A 538 112.81 -16.76 20.00
CA MET A 538 114.08 -17.00 19.27
C MET A 538 114.75 -15.68 18.83
N ALA A 539 113.98 -14.68 18.42
CA ALA A 539 114.52 -13.36 18.05
C ALA A 539 115.17 -12.65 19.25
N SER A 540 114.55 -12.72 20.43
CA SER A 540 115.04 -12.05 21.64
C SER A 540 116.38 -12.58 22.17
N LEU A 541 116.67 -13.89 22.06
CA LEU A 541 117.96 -14.43 22.52
C LEU A 541 119.12 -14.02 21.60
N VAL A 542 118.94 -14.03 20.28
CA VAL A 542 120.02 -13.74 19.31
C VAL A 542 120.40 -12.24 19.35
N GLY A 543 119.42 -11.34 19.54
CA GLY A 543 119.68 -9.91 19.68
C GLY A 543 120.50 -9.56 20.92
N LEU A 544 120.28 -10.26 22.03
CA LEU A 544 120.94 -9.95 23.30
C LEU A 544 122.40 -10.42 23.35
N LEU A 545 122.70 -11.58 22.74
CA LEU A 545 124.07 -12.09 22.58
C LEU A 545 124.90 -11.24 21.59
N THR A 546 124.30 -10.81 20.47
CA THR A 546 125.00 -9.97 19.48
C THR A 546 125.29 -8.56 20.01
N PHE A 547 124.38 -7.98 20.80
CA PHE A 547 124.61 -6.68 21.45
C PHE A 547 125.80 -6.70 22.43
N LEU A 548 125.92 -7.75 23.24
CA LEU A 548 127.05 -7.92 24.17
C LEU A 548 128.40 -8.10 23.44
N ALA A 549 128.42 -8.84 22.33
CA ALA A 549 129.64 -9.02 21.53
C ALA A 549 130.13 -7.70 20.88
N VAL A 550 129.22 -6.87 20.37
CA VAL A 550 129.56 -5.59 19.73
C VAL A 550 130.11 -4.55 20.72
N VAL A 551 129.68 -4.59 21.98
CA VAL A 551 130.19 -3.69 23.04
C VAL A 551 131.62 -4.04 23.46
N ILE A 552 131.99 -5.33 23.45
CA ILE A 552 133.32 -5.80 23.92
C ILE A 552 134.40 -5.67 22.84
N CYS A 553 134.04 -5.75 21.55
CA CYS A 553 135.00 -5.76 20.43
C CYS A 553 135.21 -4.42 19.70
N ARG A 554 134.74 -3.27 20.22
CA ARG A 554 135.06 -1.93 19.66
C ARG A 554 136.27 -1.26 20.34
N LYS A 555 137.49 -1.77 20.10
CA LYS A 555 138.74 -1.03 20.40
C LYS A 555 139.89 -1.48 19.48
N ARG A 556 140.65 -0.51 18.92
CA ARG A 556 141.71 -0.64 17.88
C ARG A 556 141.13 -0.94 16.47
N GLN A 557 141.21 -0.03 15.48
CA GLN A 557 142.35 0.33 14.57
C GLN A 557 142.79 -0.86 13.70
N GLU A 558 143.10 -0.76 12.41
CA GLU A 558 143.29 0.32 11.39
C GLU A 558 143.14 -0.42 10.01
N GLU A 559 142.96 0.05 8.77
CA GLU A 559 142.79 1.30 8.01
C GLU A 559 142.66 0.90 6.49
N TYR A 560 142.18 1.77 5.57
CA TYR A 560 142.34 1.75 4.08
C TYR A 560 141.93 0.51 3.20
N PHE A 561 141.71 0.56 1.87
CA PHE A 561 141.15 1.56 0.91
C PHE A 561 141.07 0.99 -0.54
N GLN A 562 140.09 1.45 -1.36
CA GLN A 562 139.81 1.31 -2.83
C GLN A 562 138.32 0.89 -3.04
N LEU A 563 137.42 1.59 -3.74
CA LEU A 563 137.33 2.02 -5.17
C LEU A 563 137.36 0.82 -6.16
N SER A 564 136.51 0.71 -7.20
CA SER A 564 135.40 1.53 -7.75
C SER A 564 134.45 0.60 -8.59
N ALA A 565 133.41 0.97 -9.37
CA ALA A 565 132.92 2.26 -9.87
C ALA A 565 131.36 2.35 -10.03
N PHE A 566 130.80 2.18 -11.24
CA PHE A 566 129.42 2.57 -11.65
C PHE A 566 128.91 1.76 -12.88
N ILE A 567 127.62 1.97 -13.25
CA ILE A 567 126.93 1.70 -14.55
C ILE A 567 126.28 0.30 -14.78
N SER A 568 125.01 0.33 -15.18
CA SER A 568 124.24 -0.76 -15.84
C SER A 568 124.24 -0.56 -17.37
N PRO A 569 124.22 -1.61 -18.22
CA PRO A 569 122.96 -1.87 -18.96
C PRO A 569 122.70 -3.32 -19.51
N ALA A 570 121.41 -3.60 -19.74
CA ALA A 570 120.76 -4.21 -20.93
C ALA A 570 121.17 -5.58 -21.58
N LEU A 571 120.10 -6.38 -21.80
CA LEU A 571 119.68 -7.08 -23.05
C LEU A 571 120.21 -8.47 -23.48
N PHE A 572 119.33 -9.16 -24.25
CA PHE A 572 119.48 -10.43 -25.01
C PHE A 572 119.72 -11.72 -24.17
N SER A 573 119.22 -12.94 -24.49
CA SER A 573 118.24 -13.48 -25.48
C SER A 573 117.79 -14.90 -24.98
N THR A 574 116.90 -15.73 -25.56
CA THR A 574 116.20 -15.80 -26.86
C THR A 574 114.78 -16.46 -26.71
N ARG A 575 114.30 -17.19 -27.75
CA ARG A 575 113.08 -18.02 -27.86
C ARG A 575 113.48 -19.51 -28.08
N CYS A 576 112.66 -20.54 -28.36
CA CYS A 576 111.26 -20.73 -28.83
C CYS A 576 110.72 -22.07 -28.23
N GLY A 577 109.48 -22.59 -28.43
CA GLY A 577 108.36 -22.36 -29.37
C GLY A 577 107.84 -23.72 -29.90
N TYR A 578 106.66 -23.93 -30.50
CA TYR A 578 105.46 -23.09 -30.79
C TYR A 578 104.33 -23.40 -29.75
N SER A 579 103.02 -23.67 -29.94
CA SER A 579 101.99 -23.80 -31.03
C SER A 579 100.61 -23.93 -30.33
N LYS A 580 99.38 -23.91 -30.87
CA LYS A 580 98.59 -23.39 -32.05
C LYS A 580 97.13 -23.82 -31.73
N ALA A 581 95.98 -23.29 -32.18
CA ALA A 581 95.46 -22.10 -32.89
C ALA A 581 93.93 -22.05 -32.48
N PHE A 582 92.90 -21.39 -33.05
CA PHE A 582 92.54 -20.41 -34.10
C PHE A 582 91.03 -20.02 -33.79
N GLN A 583 90.29 -19.07 -34.36
CA GLN A 583 90.42 -18.07 -35.44
C GLN A 583 89.41 -16.91 -35.15
N ASP A 584 89.38 -15.87 -35.98
CA ASP A 584 88.42 -14.73 -35.99
C ASP A 584 87.01 -15.12 -36.55
N SER A 585 85.96 -14.27 -36.61
CA SER A 585 85.81 -12.79 -36.48
C SER A 585 84.52 -12.41 -35.67
N ASP A 586 83.78 -11.27 -35.69
CA ASP A 586 83.47 -10.15 -36.63
C ASP A 586 83.17 -8.78 -35.92
N GLU A 587 82.76 -7.77 -36.69
CA GLU A 587 82.43 -6.34 -36.41
C GLU A 587 80.92 -6.06 -36.18
N GLU A 588 80.38 -4.87 -35.86
CA GLU A 588 80.75 -3.73 -34.96
C GLU A 588 79.46 -2.91 -34.58
N LYS A 589 79.56 -1.62 -34.19
CA LYS A 589 78.48 -0.78 -33.60
C LYS A 589 77.70 0.09 -34.62
N MET A 590 76.61 0.76 -34.19
CA MET A 590 76.17 2.10 -34.67
C MET A 590 75.06 2.75 -33.80
N HIS A 591 74.83 4.07 -33.96
CA HIS A 591 73.92 4.94 -33.17
C HIS A 591 73.36 6.11 -34.06
N TYR A 592 72.52 7.10 -33.68
CA TYR A 592 71.93 7.58 -32.40
C TYR A 592 70.37 7.61 -32.53
N GLN A 593 69.47 8.63 -32.39
CA GLN A 593 69.46 10.05 -31.96
C GLN A 593 68.03 10.50 -31.52
N ASN A 594 67.94 11.47 -30.58
CA ASN A 594 66.88 12.45 -30.20
C ASN A 594 65.39 12.35 -30.66
N GLY A 595 64.48 12.68 -29.71
CA GLY A 595 63.07 13.07 -29.97
C GLY A 595 62.38 13.66 -28.71
N HIS A 596 62.25 15.00 -28.63
CA HIS A 596 61.89 15.81 -27.44
C HIS A 596 60.52 15.57 -26.75
N GLU A 597 60.43 15.97 -25.47
CA GLU A 597 59.18 16.22 -24.72
C GLU A 597 58.43 17.49 -25.19
N ALA A 598 57.11 17.53 -24.96
CA ALA A 598 56.38 18.75 -24.62
C ALA A 598 55.09 18.43 -23.81
N ARG A 599 54.85 19.14 -22.71
CA ARG A 599 53.52 19.24 -22.05
C ARG A 599 52.73 20.37 -22.70
N PHE A 600 51.40 20.25 -22.75
CA PHE A 600 50.52 21.41 -22.85
C PHE A 600 49.35 21.36 -21.85
N TYR A 601 48.70 22.50 -21.69
CA TYR A 601 47.80 22.88 -20.61
C TYR A 601 46.32 22.79 -21.02
N ILE A 602 45.40 22.92 -20.07
CA ILE A 602 43.94 22.75 -20.26
C ILE A 602 43.29 24.06 -20.73
N ASP A 603 42.31 23.95 -21.65
CA ASP A 603 41.21 24.92 -21.79
C ASP A 603 39.88 24.14 -21.93
N PRO A 604 38.73 24.54 -21.32
CA PRO A 604 37.70 23.59 -20.91
C PRO A 604 36.35 23.73 -21.65
N HIS A 605 36.32 23.72 -22.99
CA HIS A 605 35.07 23.82 -23.76
C HIS A 605 34.96 22.89 -24.99
N THR A 606 35.07 21.57 -24.80
CA THR A 606 34.34 20.56 -25.61
C THR A 606 34.48 19.16 -24.99
N TYR A 607 33.54 18.78 -24.12
CA TYR A 607 33.28 17.38 -23.79
C TYR A 607 31.78 17.17 -23.91
N GLU A 608 31.30 16.79 -25.10
CA GLU A 608 29.95 16.27 -25.22
C GLU A 608 29.89 14.93 -24.50
N ASP A 609 28.95 14.81 -23.57
CA ASP A 609 28.78 13.62 -22.75
C ASP A 609 28.39 12.42 -23.64
N PRO A 610 29.16 11.31 -23.66
CA PRO A 610 28.79 10.13 -24.43
C PRO A 610 27.45 9.53 -23.99
N CYS A 611 26.98 9.78 -22.76
CA CYS A 611 25.62 9.43 -22.35
C CYS A 611 24.56 10.33 -23.00
N GLN A 612 24.85 11.59 -23.30
CA GLN A 612 23.91 12.50 -23.96
C GLN A 612 23.69 12.10 -25.43
N ALA A 613 24.76 11.83 -26.19
CA ALA A 613 24.65 11.28 -27.55
C ALA A 613 23.84 9.97 -27.58
N SER A 614 24.15 9.04 -26.66
CA SER A 614 23.42 7.77 -26.51
C SER A 614 21.91 7.98 -26.28
N VAL A 615 21.53 8.95 -25.45
CA VAL A 615 20.12 9.25 -25.17
C VAL A 615 19.41 9.90 -26.36
N GLU A 616 20.11 10.70 -27.16
CA GLU A 616 19.55 11.34 -28.36
C GLU A 616 19.36 10.38 -29.53
N GLU A 617 20.26 9.40 -29.71
CA GLU A 617 20.13 8.25 -30.63
C GLU A 617 19.04 7.25 -30.19
N GLY A 618 18.46 7.45 -29.01
CA GLY A 618 17.32 6.66 -28.53
C GLY A 618 17.68 5.46 -27.66
N TYR A 619 18.94 5.31 -27.24
CA TYR A 619 19.33 4.26 -26.29
C TYR A 619 18.59 4.43 -24.96
N ARG A 620 18.07 3.33 -24.41
CA ARG A 620 17.36 3.28 -23.13
C ARG A 620 17.85 2.07 -22.34
N LEU A 621 17.91 2.20 -21.01
CA LEU A 621 18.31 1.12 -20.13
C LEU A 621 17.36 -0.08 -20.27
N PRO A 622 17.87 -1.33 -20.22
CA PRO A 622 17.02 -2.52 -20.22
C PRO A 622 16.21 -2.59 -18.91
N ALA A 623 15.10 -3.33 -18.96
CA ALA A 623 14.24 -3.54 -17.79
C ALA A 623 15.04 -4.14 -16.61
N PRO A 624 14.96 -3.58 -15.39
CA PRO A 624 15.54 -4.19 -14.20
C PRO A 624 15.00 -5.61 -13.99
N MET A 625 15.83 -6.53 -13.46
CA MET A 625 15.36 -7.89 -13.17
C MET A 625 14.15 -7.87 -12.23
N GLY A 626 13.10 -8.61 -12.60
CA GLY A 626 11.82 -8.62 -11.89
C GLY A 626 10.87 -7.46 -12.21
N CYS A 627 11.26 -6.48 -13.03
CA CYS A 627 10.37 -5.39 -13.44
C CYS A 627 9.30 -5.90 -14.44
N PRO A 628 8.00 -5.78 -14.13
CA PRO A 628 6.95 -6.26 -15.04
C PRO A 628 6.90 -5.47 -16.35
N ALA A 629 6.80 -6.17 -17.48
CA ALA A 629 6.87 -5.56 -18.81
C ALA A 629 5.89 -4.39 -19.02
N ALA A 630 4.65 -4.51 -18.55
CA ALA A 630 3.64 -3.46 -18.66
C ALA A 630 3.98 -2.18 -17.86
N LEU A 631 4.73 -2.30 -16.76
CA LEU A 631 5.21 -1.17 -15.98
C LEU A 631 6.42 -0.51 -16.67
N HIS A 632 7.35 -1.33 -17.18
CA HIS A 632 8.51 -0.84 -17.93
C HIS A 632 8.11 -0.09 -19.22
N THR A 633 7.12 -0.60 -19.97
CA THR A 633 6.58 0.10 -21.14
C THR A 633 5.99 1.46 -20.76
N LEU A 634 5.23 1.57 -19.66
CA LEU A 634 4.70 2.85 -19.20
C LEU A 634 5.82 3.86 -18.84
N MET A 635 6.95 3.38 -18.30
CA MET A 635 8.12 4.23 -18.05
C MET A 635 8.77 4.73 -19.35
N LEU A 636 8.85 3.89 -20.38
CA LEU A 636 9.35 4.27 -21.70
C LEU A 636 8.41 5.25 -22.42
N ASP A 637 7.09 5.06 -22.33
CA ASP A 637 6.09 5.98 -22.88
C ASP A 637 6.17 7.37 -22.24
N CYS A 638 6.49 7.44 -20.94
CA CYS A 638 6.76 8.72 -20.27
C CYS A 638 8.06 9.40 -20.74
N TRP A 639 8.98 8.66 -21.37
CA TRP A 639 10.31 9.11 -21.84
C TRP A 639 10.37 9.28 -23.38
N GLN A 640 9.24 9.42 -24.06
CA GLN A 640 9.21 9.71 -25.51
C GLN A 640 9.90 11.05 -25.83
N LYS A 641 10.61 11.13 -26.96
CA LYS A 641 11.43 12.33 -27.31
C LYS A 641 10.52 13.55 -27.51
N GLU A 642 9.52 13.41 -28.37
CA GLU A 642 8.41 14.35 -28.58
C GLU A 642 7.61 14.63 -27.30
N ARG A 643 7.08 15.86 -27.16
CA ARG A 643 6.17 16.21 -26.04
C ARG A 643 4.78 15.60 -26.24
N ASN A 644 4.33 15.47 -27.49
CA ASN A 644 2.95 15.14 -27.83
C ASN A 644 2.63 13.64 -27.67
N ASP A 645 3.63 12.78 -27.80
CA ASP A 645 3.49 11.31 -27.71
C ASP A 645 3.59 10.79 -26.27
N ARG A 646 3.97 11.64 -25.30
CA ARG A 646 3.99 11.27 -23.88
C ARG A 646 2.55 11.18 -23.36
N PRO A 647 2.20 10.13 -22.59
CA PRO A 647 0.85 9.96 -22.06
C PRO A 647 0.52 11.10 -21.09
N ARG A 648 -0.66 11.70 -21.23
CA ARG A 648 -1.14 12.72 -20.28
C ARG A 648 -1.38 12.08 -18.91
N PHE A 649 -1.28 12.87 -17.84
CA PHE A 649 -1.44 12.38 -16.46
C PHE A 649 -2.68 11.51 -16.23
N CYS A 650 -3.83 11.88 -16.80
CA CYS A 650 -5.06 11.07 -16.73
C CYS A 650 -4.94 9.69 -17.42
N GLN A 651 -4.14 9.57 -18.48
CA GLN A 651 -3.85 8.30 -19.14
C GLN A 651 -2.89 7.45 -18.29
N ILE A 652 -1.85 8.05 -17.71
CA ILE A 652 -0.93 7.37 -16.77
C ILE A 652 -1.71 6.77 -15.59
N VAL A 653 -2.57 7.57 -14.94
CA VAL A 653 -3.44 7.11 -13.85
C VAL A 653 -4.38 5.99 -14.33
N THR A 654 -4.95 6.08 -15.53
CA THR A 654 -5.82 5.03 -16.09
C THR A 654 -5.06 3.73 -16.38
N VAL A 655 -3.77 3.78 -16.74
CA VAL A 655 -2.95 2.56 -16.93
C VAL A 655 -2.58 1.95 -15.58
N LEU A 656 -2.14 2.75 -14.61
CA LEU A 656 -1.81 2.28 -13.26
C LEU A 656 -3.03 1.66 -12.55
N ASP A 657 -4.20 2.32 -12.63
CA ASP A 657 -5.46 1.80 -12.08
C ASP A 657 -5.85 0.44 -12.68
N LYS A 658 -5.64 0.23 -13.98
CA LYS A 658 -5.86 -1.08 -14.64
C LYS A 658 -4.88 -2.16 -14.19
N LEU A 659 -3.60 -1.80 -13.99
CA LEU A 659 -2.58 -2.72 -13.49
C LEU A 659 -2.87 -3.13 -12.03
N ILE A 660 -3.23 -2.18 -11.18
CA ILE A 660 -3.63 -2.42 -9.78
C ILE A 660 -4.87 -3.32 -9.70
N ARG A 661 -5.87 -3.11 -10.56
CA ARG A 661 -7.08 -3.95 -10.61
C ARG A 661 -6.87 -5.34 -11.24
N THR A 662 -5.71 -5.61 -11.85
CA THR A 662 -5.50 -6.82 -12.68
C THR A 662 -4.06 -7.36 -12.56
N PRO A 663 -3.67 -7.89 -11.38
CA PRO A 663 -2.27 -8.16 -11.04
C PRO A 663 -1.59 -9.27 -11.87
N GLU A 664 -2.34 -10.13 -12.56
CA GLU A 664 -1.74 -11.16 -13.44
C GLU A 664 -1.00 -10.55 -14.65
N ASN A 665 -1.31 -9.31 -15.06
CA ASN A 665 -0.53 -8.58 -16.07
C ASN A 665 0.91 -8.25 -15.62
N LEU A 666 1.25 -8.53 -14.35
CA LEU A 666 2.59 -8.33 -13.81
C LEU A 666 3.49 -9.58 -13.93
N LYS A 667 2.96 -10.73 -14.37
CA LYS A 667 3.64 -12.04 -14.38
C LYS A 667 3.75 -12.65 -15.79
N SER A 668 4.78 -12.28 -16.55
CA SER A 668 5.12 -12.96 -17.81
C SER A 668 6.58 -12.74 -18.23
N ALA A 669 7.49 -13.28 -17.43
CA ALA A 669 8.93 -13.29 -17.73
C ALA A 669 9.50 -14.72 -17.67
N ASP A 670 8.80 -15.70 -18.26
CA ASP A 670 9.36 -17.04 -18.50
C ASP A 670 8.65 -17.78 -19.66
N THR A 671 9.32 -18.81 -20.19
CA THR A 671 8.83 -19.83 -21.15
C THR A 671 8.60 -19.42 -22.63
N LEU A 672 9.64 -19.68 -23.43
CA LEU A 672 9.65 -20.11 -24.85
C LEU A 672 9.34 -19.12 -26.00
N CYS A 673 10.36 -18.92 -26.84
CA CYS A 673 10.27 -18.27 -28.15
C CYS A 673 9.73 -19.21 -29.25
N ARG A 674 8.86 -18.70 -30.14
CA ARG A 674 8.89 -19.01 -31.59
C ARG A 674 8.02 -18.04 -32.42
N LEU A 675 8.70 -17.22 -33.23
CA LEU A 675 8.30 -16.66 -34.53
C LEU A 675 6.78 -16.57 -34.86
N ASN A 676 6.17 -15.38 -34.68
CA ASN A 676 6.03 -14.40 -35.77
C ASN A 676 5.12 -13.22 -35.42
N SER A 677 5.39 -12.07 -36.04
CA SER A 677 4.43 -10.96 -36.23
C SER A 677 4.43 -10.61 -37.72
N PRO A 678 3.29 -10.16 -38.28
CA PRO A 678 3.18 -8.71 -38.44
C PRO A 678 1.79 -8.10 -38.20
N LEU A 679 1.82 -6.90 -37.61
CA LEU A 679 1.02 -5.70 -37.90
C LEU A 679 -0.45 -5.81 -38.34
N MET A 680 -1.29 -5.07 -37.61
CA MET A 680 -2.59 -4.51 -38.02
C MET A 680 -3.64 -5.48 -38.59
N ASN A 681 -4.51 -6.00 -37.70
CA ASN A 681 -5.92 -5.71 -37.89
C ASN A 681 -6.79 -5.69 -36.61
N ARG A 682 -7.86 -4.91 -36.72
CA ARG A 682 -9.08 -4.81 -35.90
C ARG A 682 -9.40 -6.08 -35.08
N SER A 683 -9.50 -5.93 -33.76
CA SER A 683 -9.65 -7.04 -32.80
C SER A 683 -10.85 -7.97 -33.08
N VAL A 684 -10.51 -9.18 -33.51
CA VAL A 684 -11.42 -10.34 -33.61
C VAL A 684 -11.47 -11.02 -32.23
N PRO A 685 -12.65 -11.27 -31.64
CA PRO A 685 -12.75 -12.10 -30.44
C PRO A 685 -12.29 -13.53 -30.72
N ASP A 686 -11.37 -14.04 -29.91
CA ASP A 686 -11.01 -15.46 -29.92
C ASP A 686 -12.06 -16.26 -29.14
N PHE A 687 -12.71 -17.21 -29.82
CA PHE A 687 -13.72 -18.08 -29.22
C PHE A 687 -13.16 -19.45 -28.79
N THR A 688 -11.88 -19.74 -29.01
CA THR A 688 -11.25 -21.03 -28.62
C THR A 688 -11.27 -21.28 -27.10
N GLY A 689 -11.37 -20.21 -26.29
CA GLY A 689 -11.53 -20.30 -24.84
C GLY A 689 -12.97 -20.59 -24.34
N CYS A 690 -14.00 -20.50 -25.20
CA CYS A 690 -15.39 -20.73 -24.79
C CYS A 690 -15.66 -22.23 -24.61
N ARG A 691 -16.04 -22.65 -23.38
CA ARG A 691 -16.31 -24.07 -23.08
C ARG A 691 -17.79 -24.43 -23.15
N SER A 692 -18.68 -23.45 -23.01
CA SER A 692 -20.13 -23.60 -23.10
C SER A 692 -20.77 -22.54 -24.00
N VAL A 693 -22.04 -22.77 -24.35
CA VAL A 693 -22.89 -21.78 -25.04
C VAL A 693 -23.12 -20.54 -24.17
N ASP A 694 -23.13 -20.72 -22.84
CA ASP A 694 -23.36 -19.65 -21.89
C ASP A 694 -22.15 -18.71 -21.78
N ASP A 695 -20.93 -19.25 -21.79
CA ASP A 695 -19.69 -18.44 -21.85
C ASP A 695 -19.66 -17.61 -23.13
N TRP A 696 -19.95 -18.25 -24.27
CA TRP A 696 -20.01 -17.60 -25.58
C TRP A 696 -21.05 -16.47 -25.62
N LEU A 697 -22.27 -16.72 -25.10
CA LEU A 697 -23.31 -15.70 -25.00
C LEU A 697 -22.88 -14.51 -24.14
N ASP A 698 -22.14 -14.73 -23.04
CA ASP A 698 -21.60 -13.64 -22.22
C ASP A 698 -20.47 -12.88 -22.92
N THR A 699 -19.54 -13.59 -23.59
CA THR A 699 -18.47 -12.98 -24.40
C THR A 699 -19.03 -12.04 -25.47
N ILE A 700 -20.12 -12.41 -26.15
CA ILE A 700 -20.81 -11.53 -27.11
C ILE A 700 -21.80 -10.55 -26.45
N LYS A 701 -21.86 -10.48 -25.12
CA LYS A 701 -22.76 -9.64 -24.30
C LYS A 701 -24.26 -9.86 -24.58
N MET A 702 -24.64 -11.10 -24.83
CA MET A 702 -26.01 -11.58 -25.12
C MET A 702 -26.56 -12.54 -24.04
N GLY A 703 -25.90 -12.67 -22.88
CA GLY A 703 -26.22 -13.60 -21.78
C GLY A 703 -27.68 -13.68 -21.31
N ARG A 704 -28.48 -12.63 -21.52
CA ARG A 704 -29.95 -12.69 -21.29
C ARG A 704 -30.69 -13.77 -22.09
N TYR A 705 -30.09 -14.32 -23.14
CA TYR A 705 -30.68 -15.35 -23.99
C TYR A 705 -30.24 -16.79 -23.65
N LYS A 706 -29.51 -17.04 -22.55
CA LYS A 706 -29.06 -18.39 -22.15
C LYS A 706 -30.21 -19.40 -22.04
N HIS A 707 -31.23 -19.11 -21.22
CA HIS A 707 -32.43 -19.96 -21.09
C HIS A 707 -33.15 -20.17 -22.43
N HIS A 708 -33.18 -19.15 -23.30
CA HIS A 708 -33.81 -19.23 -24.62
C HIS A 708 -33.07 -20.22 -25.54
N PHE A 709 -31.74 -20.18 -25.58
CA PHE A 709 -30.93 -21.10 -26.38
C PHE A 709 -30.95 -22.52 -25.81
N ALA A 710 -30.93 -22.67 -24.48
CA ALA A 710 -31.03 -23.96 -23.80
C ALA A 710 -32.41 -24.64 -23.98
N ALA A 711 -33.48 -23.84 -24.11
CA ALA A 711 -34.83 -24.30 -24.46
C ALA A 711 -34.97 -24.62 -25.97
N GLY A 712 -34.32 -23.84 -26.84
CA GLY A 712 -34.25 -24.09 -28.29
C GLY A 712 -33.38 -25.27 -28.71
N GLY A 713 -32.75 -26.00 -27.77
CA GLY A 713 -31.89 -27.16 -28.03
C GLY A 713 -30.42 -26.84 -28.30
N TYR A 714 -30.04 -25.55 -28.34
CA TYR A 714 -28.69 -25.08 -28.61
C TYR A 714 -27.82 -25.12 -27.34
N ARG A 715 -27.58 -26.34 -26.84
CA ARG A 715 -26.81 -26.61 -25.60
C ARG A 715 -25.32 -26.85 -25.81
N THR A 716 -24.85 -26.93 -27.06
CA THR A 716 -23.43 -27.12 -27.40
C THR A 716 -23.00 -26.10 -28.45
N LEU A 717 -21.71 -25.73 -28.43
CA LEU A 717 -21.16 -24.81 -29.45
C LEU A 717 -21.25 -25.40 -30.86
N GLY A 718 -21.20 -26.74 -31.01
CA GLY A 718 -21.44 -27.40 -32.29
C GLY A 718 -22.86 -27.18 -32.84
N HIS A 719 -23.90 -27.22 -31.98
CA HIS A 719 -25.26 -26.87 -32.40
C HIS A 719 -25.41 -25.37 -32.69
N VAL A 720 -24.75 -24.50 -31.93
CA VAL A 720 -24.71 -23.06 -32.23
C VAL A 720 -24.04 -22.80 -33.58
N MET A 721 -22.95 -23.51 -33.89
CA MET A 721 -22.25 -23.44 -35.17
C MET A 721 -23.07 -23.98 -36.36
N SER A 722 -24.20 -24.66 -36.16
CA SER A 722 -25.09 -25.07 -37.25
C SER A 722 -26.29 -24.12 -37.48
N MET A 723 -26.53 -23.15 -36.59
CA MET A 723 -27.68 -22.22 -36.66
C MET A 723 -27.74 -21.38 -37.94
N LYS A 724 -28.96 -21.17 -38.44
CA LYS A 724 -29.30 -20.23 -39.51
C LYS A 724 -30.12 -19.06 -38.91
N GLN A 725 -30.40 -18.03 -39.71
CA GLN A 725 -31.08 -16.82 -39.22
C GLN A 725 -32.45 -17.11 -38.58
N HIS A 726 -33.19 -18.09 -39.11
CA HIS A 726 -34.51 -18.46 -38.62
C HIS A 726 -34.48 -19.15 -37.24
N ASP A 727 -33.34 -19.75 -36.84
CA ASP A 727 -33.21 -20.47 -35.58
C ASP A 727 -33.04 -19.48 -34.41
N ILE A 728 -32.30 -18.39 -34.65
CA ILE A 728 -32.17 -17.27 -33.70
C ILE A 728 -33.53 -16.61 -33.45
N GLN A 729 -34.37 -16.53 -34.48
CA GLN A 729 -35.75 -16.04 -34.37
C GLN A 729 -36.65 -17.01 -33.61
N ARG A 730 -36.54 -18.32 -33.84
CA ARG A 730 -37.24 -19.37 -33.06
C ARG A 730 -36.81 -19.41 -31.59
N CYS A 731 -35.57 -19.01 -31.26
CA CYS A 731 -35.14 -18.78 -29.88
C CYS A 731 -35.76 -17.52 -29.23
N GLY A 732 -36.64 -16.78 -29.92
CA GLY A 732 -37.30 -15.59 -29.37
C GLY A 732 -36.43 -14.33 -29.34
N VAL A 733 -35.31 -14.28 -30.08
CA VAL A 733 -34.50 -13.07 -30.21
C VAL A 733 -35.15 -12.12 -31.23
N THR A 734 -36.14 -11.34 -30.80
CA THR A 734 -36.93 -10.44 -31.67
C THR A 734 -36.15 -9.25 -32.22
N LEU A 735 -35.17 -8.73 -31.47
CA LEU A 735 -34.42 -7.52 -31.83
C LEU A 735 -33.36 -7.78 -32.90
N MET A 736 -33.54 -7.19 -34.09
CA MET A 736 -32.66 -7.36 -35.27
C MET A 736 -31.18 -7.08 -34.98
N GLY A 737 -30.86 -6.10 -34.13
CA GLY A 737 -29.48 -5.81 -33.72
C GLY A 737 -28.82 -6.98 -32.96
N HIS A 738 -29.58 -7.69 -32.12
CA HIS A 738 -29.09 -8.89 -31.43
C HIS A 738 -29.00 -10.07 -32.40
N GLN A 739 -30.00 -10.28 -33.26
CA GLN A 739 -29.95 -11.34 -34.28
C GLN A 739 -28.69 -11.22 -35.16
N LYS A 740 -28.40 -10.00 -35.63
CA LYS A 740 -27.19 -9.71 -36.43
C LYS A 740 -25.91 -9.98 -35.63
N LYS A 741 -25.81 -9.49 -34.39
CA LYS A 741 -24.62 -9.69 -33.54
C LYS A 741 -24.34 -11.16 -33.26
N ILE A 742 -25.38 -11.94 -32.97
CA ILE A 742 -25.29 -13.38 -32.74
C ILE A 742 -24.86 -14.10 -34.03
N MET A 743 -25.53 -13.85 -35.16
CA MET A 743 -25.19 -14.48 -36.44
C MET A 743 -23.76 -14.17 -36.89
N THR A 744 -23.29 -12.92 -36.75
CA THR A 744 -21.90 -12.55 -37.07
C THR A 744 -20.90 -13.32 -36.20
N SER A 745 -21.20 -13.59 -34.93
CA SER A 745 -20.33 -14.44 -34.09
C SER A 745 -20.38 -15.92 -34.49
N VAL A 746 -21.54 -16.46 -34.84
CA VAL A 746 -21.66 -17.83 -35.39
C VAL A 746 -20.85 -17.99 -36.68
N GLN A 747 -20.86 -16.99 -37.56
CA GLN A 747 -20.03 -16.94 -38.77
C GLN A 747 -18.53 -16.88 -38.44
N LEU A 748 -18.14 -16.13 -37.40
CA LEU A 748 -16.74 -16.00 -36.97
C LEU A 748 -16.19 -17.32 -36.38
N MET A 749 -16.98 -18.03 -35.56
CA MET A 749 -16.61 -19.35 -35.04
C MET A 749 -16.45 -20.40 -36.16
N ARG A 750 -17.32 -20.37 -37.19
CA ARG A 750 -17.16 -21.22 -38.39
C ARG A 750 -15.83 -20.96 -39.10
N ALA A 751 -15.46 -19.69 -39.29
CA ALA A 751 -14.21 -19.30 -39.94
C ALA A 751 -12.97 -19.70 -39.12
N GLN A 752 -13.02 -19.56 -37.79
CA GLN A 752 -11.91 -19.96 -36.90
C GLN A 752 -11.65 -21.48 -36.96
N VAL A 753 -12.69 -22.32 -36.96
CA VAL A 753 -12.53 -23.78 -37.04
C VAL A 753 -12.06 -24.25 -38.43
N LEU A 754 -12.50 -23.60 -39.51
CA LEU A 754 -12.03 -23.91 -40.88
C LEU A 754 -10.54 -23.58 -41.10
N ASN A 755 -9.97 -22.64 -40.33
CA ASN A 755 -8.55 -22.27 -40.45
C ASN A 755 -7.58 -23.19 -39.69
N GLN A 756 -8.08 -24.14 -38.87
CA GLN A 756 -7.22 -25.04 -38.08
C GLN A 756 -6.84 -26.35 -38.80
N SER A 757 -7.34 -26.61 -40.01
CA SER A 757 -7.25 -27.92 -40.68
C SER A 757 -6.20 -28.03 -41.80
N VAL A 758 -5.14 -27.19 -41.79
CA VAL A 758 -4.04 -27.26 -42.79
C VAL A 758 -2.67 -27.17 -42.09
N PRO A 759 -1.85 -28.24 -42.10
CA PRO A 759 -0.50 -28.20 -41.54
C PRO A 759 0.54 -27.74 -42.59
N SER A 760 1.24 -26.64 -42.32
CA SER A 760 2.38 -26.20 -43.13
C SER A 760 3.69 -26.83 -42.64
N VAL A 761 4.41 -27.45 -43.57
CA VAL A 761 5.72 -28.08 -43.35
C VAL A 761 6.81 -27.03 -43.10
N HIS A 762 7.74 -27.31 -42.17
CA HIS A 762 8.93 -26.48 -41.97
C HIS A 762 10.00 -26.74 -43.06
N ILE A 763 10.66 -25.66 -43.48
CA ILE A 763 11.99 -25.64 -44.11
C ILE A 763 12.82 -24.68 -43.24
#